data_AF-Q9SIR0-F1
#
_entry.id   AF-Q9SIR0-F1
#
_cell.length_a   1.000
_cell.length_b   1.000
_cell.length_c   1.000
_cell.angle_alpha   90.00
_cell.angle_beta   90.00
_cell.angle_gamma   90.00
#
_symmetry.space_group_name_H-M   'P 1'
#
loop_
_entity.id
_entity.type
_entity.pdbx_description
1 polymer ?
#
loop_
_entity_poly.entity_id
_entity_poly.type
_entity_poly.pdbx_seq_one_letter_code
_entity_poly.pdbx_strand_id
1 'polypeptide(L)'
;MLSSSSSAADQSHPSISSEKPLSSSRDESGGAQEIVAVDRPGEYTALCRWTVESFTRVKAKALWSKYFDVGGYDCRLLVYPRGDSQALPGSISIYLQIIDPRGTSSSLWDCFASYQLSIINHVDDSLTIRKNSWHRFSNKKRSHGWCDFTLNSSVLDPKMGFLFNNDSLLITADIMILNESVSFSIDNNNESVVGSMTDVLSGTFTWTVENFSMFKEMIKTQKITSPVFVAGECFLRIGVYQSVVNAQEYFSMCLDSTDTEKSVLSDKSSWCLFSMSALNQKHGCTNMNKESYGRFAADNKSGDNTGLGWNDYMKMSDFVNPDAGYLLDDKAVFSTSFDVIKEFSSFTKNGTGNGYMGKFSWRIENFTSLVDLLEKRKITGLYIKSKRFQIGNRDCRLIVYPRGQSQPPSHLSIFLEVTDSRSSSSDWSCFVSHRLSVVNQRSEEKSVTKESQNRFSKAEKDWGWREFVTLTSLFDQDSGFLVQDSVVFSVEVLMLKETSLTKDYTEAESASSVSQIDKTVKSSFTWKVENFLAFKGIMEKRKIFSKFFQAGGCELRIGVYESFDTICIYLESGQSAGNDVDNNLWVKYKMGILNQKNPAKSVWKESSLCTKTWNNSVLLFMKVSDMLEADAGFLVRDTLVFVCEILDCCPWFEFSDLEVLASDDVQDALTTNPDEVIGSEKSEEDTFRQVSP
;
A
#
# COMPACT_ATOMS: atom_id res chain seq x y z
N MET A 1 26.98 -20.40 16.33
CA MET A 1 27.71 -19.42 15.49
C MET A 1 26.81 -18.22 15.29
N LEU A 2 27.39 -17.03 15.42
CA LEU A 2 26.74 -15.73 15.30
C LEU A 2 26.01 -15.58 13.94
N SER A 3 24.80 -15.02 13.95
CA SER A 3 24.52 -13.77 13.23
C SER A 3 23.08 -13.31 13.45
N SER A 4 22.99 -12.14 14.05
CA SER A 4 21.86 -11.25 14.25
C SER A 4 21.28 -10.68 12.96
N SER A 5 19.95 -10.55 12.88
CA SER A 5 19.26 -9.50 12.11
C SER A 5 17.81 -9.36 12.59
N SER A 6 17.61 -8.78 13.78
CA SER A 6 16.30 -8.25 14.19
C SER A 6 16.23 -6.77 13.82
N SER A 7 15.42 -6.47 12.82
CA SER A 7 15.05 -5.13 12.36
C SER A 7 14.43 -4.31 13.49
N ALA A 8 15.13 -3.25 13.89
CA ALA A 8 14.57 -2.17 14.70
C ALA A 8 13.77 -1.24 13.78
N ALA A 9 12.44 -1.28 13.89
CA ALA A 9 11.54 -0.33 13.24
C ALA A 9 10.83 0.49 14.33
N ASP A 10 11.02 1.80 14.24
CA ASP A 10 10.33 2.92 14.88
C ASP A 10 10.05 2.84 16.40
N GLN A 11 10.91 3.54 17.15
CA GLN A 11 10.59 4.05 18.47
C GLN A 11 9.57 5.19 18.35
N SER A 12 8.38 4.91 18.87
CA SER A 12 7.28 5.86 19.01
C SER A 12 7.63 7.01 19.96
N HIS A 13 7.37 8.24 19.52
CA HIS A 13 7.42 9.45 20.35
C HIS A 13 6.40 9.36 21.51
N PRO A 14 6.80 9.36 22.80
CA PRO A 14 5.84 9.23 23.89
C PRO A 14 5.25 10.59 24.26
N SER A 15 3.92 10.62 24.28
CA SER A 15 3.10 11.72 24.78
C SER A 15 2.92 11.60 26.29
N ILE A 16 3.29 12.65 27.05
CA ILE A 16 3.02 12.74 28.49
C ILE A 16 1.50 12.80 28.72
N SER A 17 1.03 11.90 29.58
CA SER A 17 -0.32 11.87 30.14
C SER A 17 -0.46 12.95 31.21
N SER A 18 -1.64 13.57 31.21
CA SER A 18 -2.07 14.65 32.08
C SER A 18 -1.98 14.28 33.57
N GLU A 19 -0.97 14.78 34.27
CA GLU A 19 -1.08 14.97 35.73
C GLU A 19 -1.93 16.21 35.99
N LYS A 20 -3.00 16.01 36.77
CA LYS A 20 -3.95 17.06 37.17
C LYS A 20 -3.22 18.15 37.97
N PRO A 21 -3.63 19.42 37.82
CA PRO A 21 -2.99 20.53 38.51
C PRO A 21 -3.28 20.43 40.01
N LEU A 22 -2.25 20.16 40.80
CA LEU A 22 -2.28 20.42 42.24
C LEU A 22 -2.45 21.93 42.43
N SER A 23 -3.54 22.27 43.11
CA SER A 23 -3.98 23.61 43.46
C SER A 23 -2.87 24.45 44.10
N SER A 24 -2.62 25.61 43.49
CA SER A 24 -2.20 26.87 44.10
C SER A 24 -1.48 26.77 45.45
N SER A 25 -0.21 26.42 45.44
CA SER A 25 0.73 26.83 46.49
C SER A 25 1.75 27.79 45.87
N ARG A 26 1.72 29.01 46.40
CA ARG A 26 2.59 30.15 46.10
C ARG A 26 4.05 29.77 45.90
N ASP A 27 4.66 30.44 44.92
CA ASP A 27 6.09 30.70 44.72
C ASP A 27 7.03 30.22 45.84
N GLU A 28 7.59 29.01 45.67
CA GLU A 28 8.88 28.65 46.25
C GLU A 28 9.88 28.38 45.10
N SER A 29 10.22 29.45 44.38
CA SER A 29 11.45 29.48 43.58
C SER A 29 12.64 29.59 44.53
N GLY A 30 13.28 28.46 44.81
CA GLY A 30 14.51 28.41 45.59
C GLY A 30 15.67 29.11 44.87
N GLY A 31 15.91 30.38 45.21
CA GLY A 31 17.25 30.91 45.51
C GLY A 31 18.33 30.99 44.43
N ALA A 32 18.01 31.18 43.15
CA ALA A 32 18.97 31.63 42.13
C ALA A 32 18.48 32.95 41.51
N GLN A 33 19.35 33.95 41.37
CA GLN A 33 18.99 35.24 40.79
C GLN A 33 18.99 35.07 39.26
N GLU A 34 17.82 34.80 38.67
CA GLU A 34 17.74 34.51 37.23
C GLU A 34 17.77 35.79 36.38
N ILE A 35 18.64 35.81 35.36
CA ILE A 35 18.70 36.89 34.36
C ILE A 35 18.13 36.35 33.05
N VAL A 36 16.98 36.87 32.64
CA VAL A 36 16.39 36.63 31.31
C VAL A 36 16.51 37.92 30.50
N ALA A 37 17.19 37.85 29.36
CA ALA A 37 17.25 38.91 28.36
C ALA A 37 16.66 38.40 27.04
N VAL A 38 15.82 39.19 26.38
CA VAL A 38 15.13 38.78 25.15
C VAL A 38 15.36 39.84 24.09
N ASP A 39 16.09 39.48 23.04
CA ASP A 39 16.21 40.31 21.84
C ASP A 39 15.06 39.99 20.89
N ARG A 40 14.44 41.01 20.31
CA ARG A 40 13.29 40.87 19.40
C ARG A 40 13.57 41.53 18.06
N PRO A 41 14.20 40.81 17.11
CA PRO A 41 14.46 41.34 15.77
C PRO A 41 13.19 41.64 14.98
N GLY A 42 12.06 41.03 15.35
CA GLY A 42 10.75 41.22 14.77
C GLY A 42 9.65 40.73 15.70
N GLU A 43 8.38 40.91 15.31
CA GLU A 43 7.22 40.55 16.14
C GLU A 43 7.10 39.03 16.37
N TYR A 44 7.39 38.24 15.34
CA TYR A 44 7.25 36.78 15.35
C TYR A 44 8.57 36.03 15.56
N THR A 45 9.62 36.71 16.03
CA THR A 45 10.92 36.11 16.32
C THR A 45 11.54 36.69 17.58
N ALA A 46 12.17 35.83 18.37
CA ALA A 46 12.88 36.26 19.56
C ALA A 46 14.10 35.38 19.83
N LEU A 47 15.16 36.01 20.33
CA LEU A 47 16.31 35.34 20.89
C LEU A 47 16.32 35.56 22.41
N CYS A 48 15.86 34.54 23.14
CA CYS A 48 15.91 34.53 24.60
C CYS A 48 17.27 34.02 25.08
N ARG A 49 17.85 34.73 26.05
CA ARG A 49 19.05 34.38 26.80
C ARG A 49 18.70 34.26 28.26
N TRP A 50 18.75 33.04 28.79
CA TRP A 50 18.46 32.74 30.18
C TRP A 50 19.71 32.24 30.87
N THR A 51 20.19 33.03 31.84
CA THR A 51 21.29 32.65 32.71
C THR A 51 20.72 31.99 33.96
N VAL A 52 21.08 30.73 34.17
CA VAL A 52 20.82 30.00 35.40
C VAL A 52 22.07 30.07 36.26
N GLU A 53 22.01 30.84 37.34
CA GLU A 53 23.12 30.97 38.28
C GLU A 53 23.24 29.75 39.19
N SER A 54 24.47 29.49 39.66
CA SER A 54 24.74 28.40 40.60
C SER A 54 24.23 27.03 40.12
N PHE A 55 24.36 26.74 38.82
CA PHE A 55 23.70 25.61 38.14
C PHE A 55 24.07 24.26 38.78
N THR A 56 25.33 24.05 39.15
CA THR A 56 25.74 22.79 39.82
C THR A 56 25.11 22.61 41.21
N ARG A 57 24.69 23.71 41.86
CA ARG A 57 24.05 23.72 43.18
C ARG A 57 22.52 23.62 43.14
N VAL A 58 21.90 23.62 41.96
CA VAL A 58 20.45 23.53 41.82
C VAL A 58 19.93 22.20 42.38
N LYS A 59 19.06 22.28 43.39
CA LYS A 59 18.39 21.12 44.00
C LYS A 59 17.02 20.84 43.39
N ALA A 60 16.41 21.84 42.75
CA ALA A 60 15.10 21.70 42.10
C ALA A 60 15.15 20.63 40.99
N LYS A 61 14.05 19.88 40.86
CA LYS A 61 13.89 18.88 39.79
C LYS A 61 13.84 19.54 38.40
N ALA A 62 13.17 20.69 38.33
CA ALA A 62 12.97 21.47 37.12
C ALA A 62 13.12 22.95 37.43
N LEU A 63 13.52 23.71 36.43
CA LEU A 63 13.61 25.16 36.43
C LEU A 63 12.82 25.71 35.23
N TRP A 64 12.27 26.90 35.38
CA TRP A 64 11.57 27.60 34.31
C TRP A 64 12.12 29.01 34.19
N SER A 65 12.40 29.45 32.96
CA SER A 65 12.61 30.87 32.74
C SER A 65 11.31 31.63 33.03
N LYS A 66 11.42 32.95 33.21
CA LYS A 66 10.26 33.83 33.06
C LYS A 66 9.62 33.65 31.69
N TYR A 67 8.32 33.88 31.62
CA TYR A 67 7.61 34.00 30.34
C TYR A 67 8.09 35.23 29.59
N PHE A 68 8.11 35.12 28.27
CA PHE A 68 8.35 36.21 27.34
C PHE A 68 7.48 36.03 26.10
N ASP A 69 6.98 37.14 25.58
CA ASP A 69 6.11 37.14 24.40
C ASP A 69 6.91 37.00 23.09
N VAL A 70 6.38 36.19 22.18
CA VAL A 70 6.79 36.04 20.77
C VAL A 70 5.50 35.89 19.95
N GLY A 71 5.24 36.78 18.99
CA GLY A 71 4.06 36.70 18.12
C GLY A 71 2.70 36.61 18.85
N GLY A 72 2.57 37.18 20.05
CA GLY A 72 1.37 37.10 20.87
C GLY A 72 1.24 35.85 21.75
N TYR A 73 2.27 34.98 21.76
CA TYR A 73 2.31 33.76 22.58
C TYR A 73 3.32 33.87 23.72
N ASP A 74 2.95 33.34 24.89
CA ASP A 74 3.80 33.26 26.06
C ASP A 74 4.76 32.07 25.94
N CYS A 75 6.04 32.37 25.69
CA CYS A 75 7.11 31.40 25.57
C CYS A 75 7.95 31.34 26.85
N ARG A 76 8.47 30.17 27.19
CA ARG A 76 9.50 30.01 28.23
C ARG A 76 10.35 28.77 28.01
N LEU A 77 11.53 28.76 28.61
CA LEU A 77 12.39 27.59 28.70
C LEU A 77 12.06 26.77 29.95
N LEU A 78 12.11 25.45 29.83
CA LEU A 78 11.99 24.48 30.92
C LEU A 78 13.22 23.57 30.90
N VAL A 79 13.96 23.53 32.01
CA VAL A 79 15.20 22.76 32.13
C VAL A 79 15.10 21.79 33.29
N TYR A 80 15.52 20.55 33.08
CA TYR A 80 15.74 19.55 34.13
C TYR A 80 17.25 19.33 34.27
N PRO A 81 17.91 19.91 35.29
CA PRO A 81 19.37 19.85 35.43
C PRO A 81 19.95 18.43 35.56
N ARG A 82 19.13 17.46 35.96
CA ARG A 82 19.49 16.04 36.11
C ARG A 82 18.65 15.10 35.24
N GLY A 83 18.07 15.65 34.17
CA GLY A 83 17.17 14.91 33.30
C GLY A 83 15.76 14.81 33.87
N ASP A 84 14.77 14.70 33.00
CA ASP A 84 13.42 14.33 33.39
C ASP A 84 13.29 12.80 33.58
N SER A 85 12.06 12.31 33.74
CA SER A 85 11.80 10.88 33.96
C SER A 85 12.04 9.98 32.74
N GLN A 86 12.17 10.53 31.54
CA GLN A 86 12.43 9.79 30.30
C GLN A 86 13.89 9.89 29.86
N ALA A 87 14.68 10.76 30.49
CA ALA A 87 16.08 10.97 30.17
C ALA A 87 16.96 9.81 30.63
N LEU A 88 18.02 9.55 29.87
CA LEU A 88 19.12 8.68 30.25
C LEU A 88 19.84 9.24 31.50
N PRO A 89 20.45 8.37 32.33
CA PRO A 89 21.21 8.81 33.49
C PRO A 89 22.32 9.80 33.11
N GLY A 90 22.36 10.94 33.81
CA GLY A 90 23.38 11.97 33.59
C GLY A 90 23.02 12.98 32.49
N SER A 91 21.83 12.94 31.91
CA SER A 91 21.38 13.95 30.95
C SER A 91 20.94 15.26 31.62
N ILE A 92 20.99 16.35 30.86
CA ILE A 92 20.23 17.59 31.07
C ILE A 92 19.09 17.58 30.06
N SER A 93 17.85 17.84 30.48
CA SER A 93 16.72 18.01 29.56
C SER A 93 16.40 19.48 29.36
N ILE A 94 16.09 19.89 28.14
CA ILE A 94 15.68 21.26 27.81
C ILE A 94 14.49 21.23 26.86
N TYR A 95 13.47 22.02 27.20
CA TYR A 95 12.22 22.14 26.48
C TYR A 95 11.88 23.61 26.23
N LEU A 96 11.31 23.88 25.05
CA LEU A 96 10.54 25.09 24.81
C LEU A 96 9.09 24.81 25.24
N GLN A 97 8.51 25.73 25.98
CA GLN A 97 7.08 25.73 26.28
C GLN A 97 6.44 26.98 25.69
N ILE A 98 5.36 26.80 24.95
CA ILE A 98 4.54 27.88 24.39
C ILE A 98 3.10 27.71 24.89
N ILE A 99 2.48 28.78 25.34
CA ILE A 99 1.07 28.83 25.70
C ILE A 99 0.43 30.07 25.08
N ASP A 100 -0.86 29.98 24.80
CA ASP A 100 -1.66 31.14 24.42
C ASP A 100 -2.12 31.90 25.68
N PRO A 101 -1.67 33.16 25.91
CA PRO A 101 -2.09 33.96 27.07
C PRO A 101 -3.59 34.30 27.04
N ARG A 102 -4.26 34.19 25.89
CA ARG A 102 -5.73 34.38 25.76
C ARG A 102 -6.52 33.21 26.38
N GLY A 103 -5.82 32.20 26.93
CA GLY A 103 -6.34 30.90 27.33
C GLY A 103 -7.14 30.80 28.63
N THR A 104 -8.39 31.25 28.63
CA THR A 104 -9.45 30.63 29.48
C THR A 104 -10.74 30.21 28.76
N SER A 105 -10.95 30.53 27.48
CA SER A 105 -12.23 30.18 26.80
C SER A 105 -12.11 29.45 25.45
N SER A 106 -10.95 29.46 24.78
CA SER A 106 -10.75 28.76 23.49
C SER A 106 -9.94 27.48 23.70
N SER A 107 -10.59 26.32 23.63
CA SER A 107 -9.94 25.00 23.69
C SER A 107 -9.12 24.66 22.42
N LEU A 108 -9.12 25.54 21.41
CA LEU A 108 -8.73 25.24 20.03
C LEU A 108 -7.45 25.91 19.54
N TRP A 109 -6.70 26.65 20.38
CA TRP A 109 -5.48 27.31 19.92
C TRP A 109 -4.38 26.30 19.57
N ASP A 110 -3.63 26.63 18.52
CA ASP A 110 -2.35 26.04 18.19
C ASP A 110 -1.46 27.06 17.45
N CYS A 111 -0.14 26.84 17.44
CA CYS A 111 0.79 27.66 16.67
C CYS A 111 1.98 26.84 16.20
N PHE A 112 2.42 27.05 14.96
CA PHE A 112 3.64 26.46 14.45
C PHE A 112 4.85 27.31 14.83
N ALA A 113 5.86 26.70 15.45
CA ALA A 113 7.12 27.36 15.77
C ALA A 113 8.31 26.52 15.31
N SER A 114 9.29 27.19 14.72
CA SER A 114 10.65 26.67 14.51
C SER A 114 11.55 27.28 15.57
N TYR A 115 12.44 26.49 16.16
CA TYR A 115 13.31 26.98 17.23
C TYR A 115 14.63 26.23 17.34
N GLN A 116 15.64 26.93 17.84
CA GLN A 116 16.93 26.38 18.25
C GLN A 116 17.12 26.55 19.74
N LEU A 117 17.33 25.47 20.47
CA LEU A 117 17.78 25.52 21.86
C LEU A 117 19.29 25.33 21.91
N SER A 118 19.98 26.12 22.73
CA SER A 118 21.44 26.03 22.85
C SER A 118 21.94 26.15 24.30
N ILE A 119 23.04 25.47 24.60
CA ILE A 119 23.88 25.74 25.78
C ILE A 119 25.17 26.36 25.28
N ILE A 120 25.40 27.62 25.63
CA ILE A 120 26.49 28.42 25.10
C ILE A 120 27.82 28.01 25.72
N ASN A 121 28.83 27.83 24.87
CA ASN A 121 30.21 27.72 25.29
C ASN A 121 30.85 29.11 25.27
N HIS A 122 31.36 29.55 26.42
CA HIS A 122 31.91 30.89 26.60
C HIS A 122 33.39 31.00 26.20
N VAL A 123 34.04 29.89 25.86
CA VAL A 123 35.45 29.84 25.44
C VAL A 123 35.55 29.68 23.93
N ASP A 124 34.73 28.82 23.34
CA ASP A 124 34.72 28.51 21.92
C ASP A 124 33.29 28.28 21.43
N ASP A 125 32.73 29.23 20.69
CA ASP A 125 31.35 29.15 20.20
C ASP A 125 31.10 27.97 19.23
N SER A 126 32.16 27.41 18.62
CA SER A 126 32.04 26.19 17.80
C SER A 126 31.69 24.97 18.65
N LEU A 127 31.96 25.00 19.96
CA LEU A 127 31.61 23.96 20.93
C LEU A 127 30.24 24.18 21.57
N THR A 128 29.54 25.29 21.29
CA THR A 128 28.17 25.52 21.75
C THR A 128 27.26 24.39 21.28
N ILE A 129 26.54 23.77 22.21
CA ILE A 129 25.64 22.66 21.91
C ILE A 129 24.33 23.25 21.40
N ARG A 130 23.96 22.94 20.15
CA ARG A 130 22.73 23.45 19.51
C ARG A 130 21.87 22.29 19.05
N LYS A 131 20.56 22.39 19.25
CA LYS A 131 19.58 21.49 18.63
C LYS A 131 18.42 22.29 18.05
N ASN A 132 18.12 22.04 16.78
CA ASN A 132 17.04 22.66 16.03
C ASN A 132 15.82 21.74 16.02
N SER A 133 14.64 22.31 16.13
CA SER A 133 13.39 21.59 15.96
C SER A 133 12.26 22.52 15.55
N TRP A 134 11.11 21.94 15.25
CA TRP A 134 9.89 22.65 14.99
C TRP A 134 8.72 21.86 15.56
N HIS A 135 7.67 22.56 15.94
CA HIS A 135 6.49 21.93 16.50
C HIS A 135 5.27 22.81 16.33
N ARG A 136 4.10 22.17 16.15
CA ARG A 136 2.81 22.85 16.31
C ARG A 136 2.33 22.68 17.75
N PHE A 137 2.59 23.69 18.57
CA PHE A 137 2.21 23.74 19.97
C PHE A 137 0.69 23.92 20.11
N SER A 138 0.09 23.35 21.14
CA SER A 138 -1.35 23.44 21.41
C SER A 138 -1.65 23.20 22.89
N ASN A 139 -2.93 23.30 23.29
CA ASN A 139 -3.36 22.90 24.63
C ASN A 139 -3.00 21.45 24.99
N LYS A 140 -3.04 20.52 24.02
CA LYS A 140 -2.68 19.11 24.23
C LYS A 140 -1.16 18.89 24.30
N LYS A 141 -0.37 19.76 23.65
CA LYS A 141 1.09 19.69 23.58
C LYS A 141 1.71 21.08 23.71
N ARG A 142 1.93 21.50 24.95
CA ARG A 142 2.48 22.83 25.28
C ARG A 142 4.00 22.88 25.30
N SER A 143 4.68 21.72 25.35
CA SER A 143 6.13 21.65 25.48
C SER A 143 6.73 20.67 24.48
N HIS A 144 7.85 21.05 23.89
CA HIS A 144 8.60 20.26 22.91
C HIS A 144 10.11 20.51 23.09
N GLY A 145 10.93 19.49 22.88
CA GLY A 145 12.36 19.54 23.18
C GLY A 145 12.94 18.15 23.37
N TRP A 146 13.97 18.04 24.22
CA TRP A 146 14.74 16.82 24.37
C TRP A 146 14.87 16.44 25.85
N CYS A 147 14.44 15.22 26.19
CA CYS A 147 14.75 14.60 27.49
C CYS A 147 16.27 14.41 27.63
N ASP A 148 16.94 14.03 26.55
CA ASP A 148 18.40 13.91 26.47
C ASP A 148 18.99 15.06 25.63
N PHE A 149 18.92 16.29 26.15
CA PHE A 149 19.48 17.44 25.43
C PHE A 149 21.01 17.31 25.32
N THR A 150 21.70 17.10 26.43
CA THR A 150 23.14 16.82 26.48
C THR A 150 23.54 16.12 27.79
N LEU A 151 24.77 15.63 27.88
CA LEU A 151 25.34 15.05 29.10
C LEU A 151 25.79 16.14 30.07
N ASN A 152 25.43 15.96 31.34
CA ASN A 152 25.86 16.84 32.42
C ASN A 152 27.38 16.76 32.67
N SER A 153 28.02 15.62 32.42
CA SER A 153 29.46 15.44 32.63
C SER A 153 30.30 16.39 31.77
N SER A 154 29.86 16.63 30.53
CA SER A 154 30.51 17.58 29.61
C SER A 154 30.19 19.03 29.96
N VAL A 155 28.94 19.34 30.31
CA VAL A 155 28.52 20.72 30.61
C VAL A 155 29.05 21.21 31.95
N LEU A 156 29.13 20.33 32.95
CA LEU A 156 29.52 20.68 34.31
C LEU A 156 31.04 20.59 34.56
N ASP A 157 31.82 20.07 33.61
CA ASP A 157 33.29 20.16 33.69
C ASP A 157 33.74 21.61 33.42
N PRO A 158 34.36 22.30 34.41
CA PRO A 158 34.83 23.67 34.23
C PRO A 158 35.82 23.85 33.07
N LYS A 159 36.49 22.78 32.64
CA LYS A 159 37.44 22.81 31.51
C LYS A 159 36.75 22.89 30.15
N MET A 160 35.47 22.54 30.07
CA MET A 160 34.74 22.48 28.81
C MET A 160 34.17 23.83 28.37
N GLY A 161 34.19 24.86 29.23
CA GLY A 161 33.86 26.24 28.84
C GLY A 161 32.37 26.62 28.85
N PHE A 162 31.47 25.72 29.29
CA PHE A 162 30.02 26.02 29.36
C PHE A 162 29.63 26.81 30.61
N LEU A 163 30.34 26.63 31.72
CA LEU A 163 30.10 27.39 32.96
C LEU A 163 30.89 28.70 32.96
N PHE A 164 30.25 29.80 33.37
CA PHE A 164 30.87 31.13 33.49
C PHE A 164 30.52 31.76 34.85
N ASN A 165 31.13 32.91 35.20
CA ASN A 165 30.85 33.66 36.44
C ASN A 165 30.78 32.81 37.72
N ASN A 166 31.71 31.86 37.89
CA ASN A 166 31.76 30.95 39.03
C ASN A 166 30.48 30.14 39.26
N ASP A 167 30.00 29.41 38.23
CA ASP A 167 28.91 28.38 38.26
C ASP A 167 27.58 28.79 37.59
N SER A 168 27.58 29.72 36.63
CA SER A 168 26.40 30.07 35.83
C SER A 168 26.39 29.35 34.48
N LEU A 169 25.21 28.98 34.00
CA LEU A 169 24.99 28.34 32.70
C LEU A 169 24.09 29.23 31.83
N LEU A 170 24.51 29.52 30.60
CA LEU A 170 23.72 30.31 29.65
C LEU A 170 23.00 29.39 28.67
N ILE A 171 21.68 29.44 28.72
CA ILE A 171 20.78 28.70 27.83
C ILE A 171 20.09 29.71 26.93
N THR A 172 20.06 29.44 25.63
CA THR A 172 19.38 30.30 24.66
C THR A 172 18.28 29.57 23.90
N ALA A 173 17.27 30.33 23.51
CA ALA A 173 16.22 29.89 22.60
C ALA A 173 16.07 30.93 21.49
N ASP A 174 16.43 30.55 20.27
CA ASP A 174 16.08 31.28 19.04
C ASP A 174 14.76 30.72 18.53
N ILE A 175 13.73 31.57 18.42
CA ILE A 175 12.35 31.15 18.17
C ILE A 175 11.82 31.96 16.99
N MET A 176 11.15 31.27 16.06
CA MET A 176 10.37 31.84 14.98
C MET A 176 8.96 31.23 15.01
N ILE A 177 7.93 32.07 15.08
CA ILE A 177 6.53 31.65 15.06
C ILE A 177 5.93 31.95 13.69
N LEU A 178 5.18 30.99 13.14
CA LEU A 178 4.48 31.17 11.88
C LEU A 178 3.29 32.10 12.12
N ASN A 179 3.28 33.24 11.44
CA ASN A 179 2.13 34.15 11.42
C ASN A 179 1.18 33.62 10.37
N GLU A 180 0.06 33.06 10.81
CA GLU A 180 -0.87 32.37 9.94
C GLU A 180 -2.32 32.64 10.33
N SER A 181 -3.20 32.49 9.35
CA SER A 181 -4.64 32.50 9.55
C SER A 181 -5.31 31.46 8.66
N VAL A 182 -6.49 31.01 9.07
CA VAL A 182 -7.27 30.01 8.33
C VAL A 182 -8.72 30.45 8.18
N SER A 183 -9.33 30.05 7.07
CA SER A 183 -10.78 30.11 6.88
C SER A 183 -11.27 28.78 6.36
N PHE A 184 -12.37 28.27 6.92
CA PHE A 184 -12.95 27.00 6.50
C PHE A 184 -14.42 27.21 6.11
N SER A 185 -14.72 27.11 4.82
CA SER A 185 -16.08 27.11 4.30
C SER A 185 -16.55 25.67 4.09
N ILE A 186 -17.69 25.31 4.67
CA ILE A 186 -18.30 23.98 4.52
C ILE A 186 -19.45 24.10 3.51
N ASP A 187 -19.46 23.22 2.52
CA ASP A 187 -20.52 23.16 1.51
C ASP A 187 -21.64 22.26 2.07
N ASN A 188 -22.59 22.86 2.78
CA ASN A 188 -23.72 22.13 3.35
C ASN A 188 -24.68 21.64 2.24
N ASN A 189 -24.68 20.34 1.97
CA ASN A 189 -25.70 19.70 1.12
C ASN A 189 -26.68 18.78 1.88
N ASN A 190 -26.58 18.66 3.22
CA ASN A 190 -27.49 17.79 3.98
C ASN A 190 -28.49 18.61 4.80
N GLU A 191 -29.79 18.36 4.59
CA GLU A 191 -30.87 18.78 5.49
C GLU A 191 -30.56 18.27 6.91
N SER A 192 -30.41 19.20 7.84
CA SER A 192 -30.07 18.93 9.23
C SER A 192 -31.15 18.09 9.92
N VAL A 193 -30.87 16.83 10.21
CA VAL A 193 -31.56 16.11 11.29
C VAL A 193 -30.86 16.50 12.60
N VAL A 194 -31.62 17.15 13.48
CA VAL A 194 -31.17 17.71 14.76
C VAL A 194 -30.47 16.64 15.62
N GLY A 195 -29.19 16.84 15.97
CA GLY A 195 -28.53 16.16 17.10
C GLY A 195 -27.32 15.26 16.80
N SER A 196 -26.93 15.04 15.54
CA SER A 196 -25.66 14.34 15.21
C SER A 196 -24.62 15.35 14.75
N MET A 197 -23.36 15.26 15.21
CA MET A 197 -22.26 15.96 14.53
C MET A 197 -22.30 15.52 13.06
N THR A 198 -22.56 16.46 12.16
CA THR A 198 -22.62 16.22 10.73
C THR A 198 -21.19 16.06 10.21
N ASP A 199 -20.89 14.94 9.55
CA ASP A 199 -19.62 14.75 8.86
C ASP A 199 -19.42 15.87 7.83
N VAL A 200 -18.26 16.51 7.85
CA VAL A 200 -17.91 17.54 6.86
C VAL A 200 -17.50 16.84 5.57
N LEU A 201 -18.44 16.69 4.63
CA LEU A 201 -18.19 15.95 3.39
C LEU A 201 -17.56 16.81 2.31
N SER A 202 -17.98 18.06 2.16
CA SER A 202 -17.43 18.97 1.16
C SER A 202 -17.13 20.34 1.75
N GLY A 203 -16.10 20.99 1.23
CA GLY A 203 -15.74 22.33 1.66
C GLY A 203 -14.39 22.79 1.12
N THR A 204 -14.03 24.01 1.48
CA THR A 204 -12.75 24.63 1.14
C THR A 204 -12.06 25.16 2.39
N PHE A 205 -10.87 24.60 2.66
CA PHE A 205 -9.99 25.09 3.70
C PHE A 205 -8.91 25.97 3.08
N THR A 206 -8.78 27.21 3.56
CA THR A 206 -7.78 28.17 3.10
C THR A 206 -6.85 28.50 4.26
N TRP A 207 -5.55 28.43 3.99
CA TRP A 207 -4.47 28.72 4.92
C TRP A 207 -3.60 29.85 4.35
N THR A 208 -3.47 30.91 5.12
CA THR A 208 -2.63 32.06 4.80
C THR A 208 -1.42 32.07 5.71
N VAL A 209 -0.23 32.18 5.14
CA VAL A 209 1.03 32.41 5.85
C VAL A 209 1.48 33.84 5.53
N GLU A 210 1.64 34.69 6.54
CA GLU A 210 1.95 36.13 6.39
C GLU A 210 3.45 36.44 6.54
N ASN A 211 4.27 35.46 6.92
CA ASN A 211 5.72 35.63 7.17
C ASN A 211 6.56 34.48 6.59
N PHE A 212 6.27 34.09 5.35
CA PHE A 212 6.78 32.87 4.72
C PHE A 212 8.31 32.82 4.62
N SER A 213 8.96 33.96 4.39
CA SER A 213 10.42 34.05 4.18
C SER A 213 11.22 33.62 5.39
N MET A 214 10.67 33.76 6.61
CA MET A 214 11.31 33.22 7.83
C MET A 214 11.50 31.70 7.80
N PHE A 215 10.67 31.00 7.02
CA PHE A 215 10.67 29.55 6.92
C PHE A 215 11.30 29.03 5.61
N LYS A 216 11.80 29.92 4.74
CA LYS A 216 12.36 29.55 3.43
C LYS A 216 13.52 28.58 3.52
N GLU A 217 14.39 28.73 4.51
CA GLU A 217 15.51 27.79 4.72
C GLU A 217 15.02 26.47 5.33
N MET A 218 14.06 26.54 6.25
CA MET A 218 13.48 25.37 6.88
C MET A 218 12.80 24.45 5.87
N ILE A 219 12.04 25.01 4.93
CA ILE A 219 11.28 24.20 3.95
C ILE A 219 12.15 23.39 2.99
N LYS A 220 13.45 23.70 2.87
CA LYS A 220 14.40 22.91 2.07
C LYS A 220 14.63 21.50 2.62
N THR A 221 14.43 21.33 3.93
CA THR A 221 14.68 20.05 4.61
C THR A 221 13.47 19.53 5.36
N GLN A 222 12.51 20.39 5.69
CA GLN A 222 11.36 20.08 6.52
C GLN A 222 10.06 20.56 5.89
N LYS A 223 8.93 20.07 6.42
CA LYS A 223 7.60 20.50 6.04
C LYS A 223 7.05 21.47 7.08
N ILE A 224 6.51 22.61 6.62
CA ILE A 224 5.59 23.41 7.44
C ILE A 224 4.15 22.97 7.13
N THR A 225 3.30 22.91 8.14
CA THR A 225 1.93 22.37 8.00
C THR A 225 0.92 23.35 8.56
N SER A 226 -0.25 23.46 7.95
CA SER A 226 -1.39 24.22 8.48
C SER A 226 -1.92 23.63 9.80
N PRO A 227 -2.84 24.34 10.48
CA PRO A 227 -3.75 23.72 11.44
C PRO A 227 -4.54 22.57 10.81
N VAL A 228 -5.07 21.70 11.67
CA VAL A 228 -5.88 20.56 11.26
C VAL A 228 -7.32 21.01 10.96
N PHE A 229 -7.91 20.47 9.91
CA PHE A 229 -9.34 20.58 9.60
C PHE A 229 -9.95 19.19 9.37
N VAL A 230 -11.27 19.08 9.54
CA VAL A 230 -11.99 17.81 9.42
C VAL A 230 -12.54 17.64 8.00
N ALA A 231 -12.35 16.45 7.43
CA ALA A 231 -12.96 16.04 6.17
C ALA A 231 -13.38 14.57 6.30
N GLY A 232 -14.69 14.32 6.41
CA GLY A 232 -15.23 13.00 6.75
C GLY A 232 -14.72 12.49 8.11
N GLU A 233 -14.18 11.27 8.11
CA GLU A 233 -13.56 10.66 9.30
C GLU A 233 -12.10 11.10 9.52
N CYS A 234 -11.53 11.89 8.60
CA CYS A 234 -10.12 12.25 8.59
C CYS A 234 -9.87 13.65 9.16
N PHE A 235 -8.70 13.79 9.79
CA PHE A 235 -8.16 15.05 10.28
C PHE A 235 -7.01 15.46 9.37
N LEU A 236 -7.29 16.35 8.44
CA LEU A 236 -6.37 16.73 7.37
C LEU A 236 -5.61 18.01 7.69
N ARG A 237 -4.44 18.17 7.08
CA ARG A 237 -3.66 19.41 7.09
C ARG A 237 -2.95 19.59 5.76
N ILE A 238 -2.89 20.83 5.29
CA ILE A 238 -2.00 21.20 4.19
C ILE A 238 -0.58 21.17 4.75
N GLY A 239 0.39 20.78 3.94
CA GLY A 239 1.66 21.45 4.13
C GLY A 239 2.55 21.44 2.92
N VAL A 240 3.62 22.20 3.10
CA VAL A 240 4.42 22.73 2.03
C VAL A 240 5.89 22.62 2.39
N TYR A 241 6.70 22.33 1.38
CA TYR A 241 8.13 22.11 1.48
C TYR A 241 8.77 22.36 0.11
N GLN A 242 10.08 22.44 0.08
CA GLN A 242 10.85 22.44 -1.16
C GLN A 242 11.39 21.03 -1.42
N SER A 243 11.34 20.58 -2.67
CA SER A 243 11.95 19.33 -3.09
C SER A 243 12.77 19.50 -4.36
N VAL A 244 13.59 18.50 -4.68
CA VAL A 244 14.42 18.47 -5.89
C VAL A 244 14.05 17.22 -6.69
N VAL A 245 13.55 17.43 -7.91
CA VAL A 245 13.22 16.36 -8.86
C VAL A 245 14.01 16.61 -10.13
N ASN A 246 14.83 15.64 -10.56
CA ASN A 246 15.68 15.77 -11.75
C ASN A 246 16.53 17.05 -11.77
N ALA A 247 17.17 17.38 -10.64
CA ALA A 247 18.01 18.58 -10.45
C ALA A 247 17.27 19.94 -10.58
N GLN A 248 15.93 19.95 -10.59
CA GLN A 248 15.12 21.17 -10.54
C GLN A 248 14.47 21.31 -9.17
N GLU A 249 14.53 22.52 -8.59
CA GLU A 249 13.86 22.85 -7.33
C GLU A 249 12.37 23.14 -7.56
N TYR A 250 11.53 22.52 -6.76
CA TYR A 250 10.08 22.68 -6.75
C TYR A 250 9.59 23.11 -5.37
N PHE A 251 8.62 24.00 -5.37
CA PHE A 251 7.70 24.16 -4.26
C PHE A 251 6.71 22.99 -4.32
N SER A 252 6.60 22.22 -3.24
CA SER A 252 5.83 20.99 -3.11
C SER A 252 4.66 21.19 -2.16
N MET A 253 3.54 20.54 -2.43
CA MET A 253 2.34 20.59 -1.59
C MET A 253 1.79 19.19 -1.38
N CYS A 254 1.38 18.87 -0.15
CA CYS A 254 0.60 17.67 0.12
C CYS A 254 -0.43 17.86 1.24
N LEU A 255 -1.47 17.06 1.15
CA LEU A 255 -2.52 16.92 2.14
C LEU A 255 -2.20 15.69 2.98
N ASP A 256 -1.97 15.87 4.28
CA ASP A 256 -1.71 14.76 5.20
C ASP A 256 -2.90 14.54 6.12
N SER A 257 -3.17 13.29 6.44
CA SER A 257 -4.02 12.89 7.55
C SER A 257 -3.17 12.67 8.80
N THR A 258 -3.66 13.11 9.94
CA THR A 258 -3.00 12.93 11.24
C THR A 258 -3.97 12.32 12.24
N ASP A 259 -3.43 11.58 13.21
CA ASP A 259 -4.21 11.17 14.36
C ASP A 259 -4.26 12.31 15.39
N THR A 260 -5.44 12.79 15.77
CA THR A 260 -5.63 13.84 16.79
C THR A 260 -6.21 13.31 18.10
N GLU A 261 -6.72 12.08 18.10
CA GLU A 261 -7.37 11.45 19.25
C GLU A 261 -6.73 10.10 19.54
N LYS A 262 -6.46 9.79 20.81
CA LYS A 262 -6.19 8.40 21.23
C LYS A 262 -7.48 7.56 21.19
N SER A 263 -8.25 7.68 20.11
CA SER A 263 -9.43 6.85 19.84
C SER A 263 -8.95 5.43 19.61
N VAL A 264 -9.44 4.51 20.43
CA VAL A 264 -9.13 3.07 20.38
C VAL A 264 -9.52 2.44 19.03
N LEU A 265 -10.37 3.11 18.24
CA LEU A 265 -10.79 2.68 16.91
C LEU A 265 -9.86 3.28 15.84
N SER A 266 -8.83 2.53 15.45
CA SER A 266 -7.80 2.92 14.46
C SER A 266 -8.23 2.84 12.99
N ASP A 267 -9.49 2.49 12.70
CA ASP A 267 -9.97 2.22 11.33
C ASP A 267 -10.64 3.42 10.63
N LYS A 268 -10.43 4.64 11.15
CA LYS A 268 -10.94 5.86 10.53
C LYS A 268 -10.21 6.12 9.21
N SER A 269 -10.93 6.07 8.11
CA SER A 269 -10.40 6.36 6.78
C SER A 269 -11.50 6.86 5.87
N SER A 270 -11.17 7.80 4.99
CA SER A 270 -12.14 8.41 4.07
C SER A 270 -11.55 8.53 2.69
N TRP A 271 -12.37 8.22 1.68
CA TRP A 271 -12.03 8.44 0.29
C TRP A 271 -12.41 9.87 -0.10
N CYS A 272 -11.50 10.60 -0.73
CA CYS A 272 -11.63 12.03 -0.96
C CYS A 272 -11.14 12.41 -2.36
N LEU A 273 -11.93 13.20 -3.08
CA LEU A 273 -11.47 14.00 -4.21
C LEU A 273 -11.05 15.37 -3.68
N PHE A 274 -9.89 15.88 -4.09
CA PHE A 274 -9.43 17.18 -3.61
C PHE A 274 -8.64 17.93 -4.66
N SER A 275 -8.68 19.25 -4.56
CA SER A 275 -7.89 20.19 -5.35
C SER A 275 -7.08 21.06 -4.40
N MET A 276 -5.76 21.06 -4.54
CA MET A 276 -4.87 21.94 -3.79
C MET A 276 -4.45 23.11 -4.68
N SER A 277 -4.58 24.33 -4.16
CA SER A 277 -4.22 25.55 -4.88
C SER A 277 -3.20 26.39 -4.14
N ALA A 278 -2.22 26.93 -4.87
CA ALA A 278 -1.48 28.12 -4.47
C ALA A 278 -2.17 29.32 -5.12
N LEU A 279 -2.77 30.18 -4.30
CA LEU A 279 -3.58 31.30 -4.80
C LEU A 279 -2.68 32.43 -5.27
N ASN A 280 -2.98 32.94 -6.46
CA ASN A 280 -2.34 34.13 -6.98
C ASN A 280 -3.00 35.37 -6.34
N GLN A 281 -2.18 36.24 -5.78
CA GLN A 281 -2.64 37.40 -5.04
C GLN A 281 -2.75 38.66 -5.92
N LYS A 282 -2.29 38.58 -7.17
CA LYS A 282 -2.46 39.65 -8.16
C LYS A 282 -3.83 39.56 -8.83
N HIS A 283 -4.48 40.70 -8.96
CA HIS A 283 -5.82 40.78 -9.55
C HIS A 283 -5.83 40.31 -11.01
N GLY A 284 -6.75 39.40 -11.35
CA GLY A 284 -6.92 38.88 -12.72
C GLY A 284 -5.94 37.79 -13.13
N CYS A 285 -5.00 37.41 -12.25
CA CYS A 285 -4.12 36.28 -12.47
C CYS A 285 -4.78 34.97 -12.01
N THR A 286 -4.41 33.86 -12.64
CA THR A 286 -4.96 32.54 -12.33
C THR A 286 -4.19 31.88 -11.18
N ASN A 287 -4.90 31.17 -10.32
CA ASN A 287 -4.30 30.32 -9.30
C ASN A 287 -3.64 29.09 -9.92
N MET A 288 -2.52 28.64 -9.33
CA MET A 288 -2.00 27.30 -9.62
C MET A 288 -2.87 26.30 -8.85
N ASN A 289 -3.36 25.28 -9.53
CA ASN A 289 -4.18 24.23 -8.93
C ASN A 289 -3.76 22.86 -9.48
N LYS A 290 -3.78 21.84 -8.62
CA LYS A 290 -3.67 20.44 -9.03
C LYS A 290 -4.72 19.62 -8.30
N GLU A 291 -5.33 18.70 -9.02
CA GLU A 291 -6.38 17.82 -8.51
C GLU A 291 -5.86 16.40 -8.32
N SER A 292 -6.27 15.77 -7.24
CA SER A 292 -5.99 14.36 -6.96
C SER A 292 -7.16 13.74 -6.21
N TYR A 293 -7.07 12.45 -5.97
CA TYR A 293 -8.08 11.69 -5.26
C TYR A 293 -7.46 10.47 -4.61
N GLY A 294 -8.04 10.01 -3.51
CA GLY A 294 -7.61 8.78 -2.86
C GLY A 294 -8.18 8.62 -1.46
N ARG A 295 -7.83 7.49 -0.84
CA ARG A 295 -8.18 7.20 0.56
C ARG A 295 -7.09 7.72 1.48
N PHE A 296 -7.51 8.51 2.47
CA PHE A 296 -6.70 8.95 3.60
C PHE A 296 -7.00 8.10 4.83
N ALA A 297 -5.97 7.76 5.61
CA ALA A 297 -6.08 7.13 6.92
C ALA A 297 -5.12 7.81 7.91
N ALA A 298 -5.38 7.68 9.22
CA ALA A 298 -4.55 8.28 10.26
C ALA A 298 -3.18 7.60 10.40
N ASP A 299 -3.08 6.32 10.04
CA ASP A 299 -1.83 5.56 10.00
C ASP A 299 -1.78 4.65 8.75
N ASN A 300 -0.60 4.09 8.48
CA ASN A 300 -0.38 3.21 7.34
C ASN A 300 -0.74 1.74 7.63
N LYS A 301 -1.32 1.40 8.79
CA LYS A 301 -1.58 -0.02 9.17
C LYS A 301 -2.62 -0.66 8.27
N SER A 302 -3.60 0.11 7.78
CA SER A 302 -4.57 -0.36 6.80
C SER A 302 -3.99 -0.47 5.39
N GLY A 303 -2.75 -0.02 5.14
CA GLY A 303 -2.13 0.11 3.83
C GLY A 303 -2.68 1.27 2.99
N ASP A 304 -3.47 2.17 3.58
CA ASP A 304 -3.95 3.40 2.94
C ASP A 304 -2.92 4.52 3.07
N ASN A 305 -3.11 5.61 2.32
CA ASN A 305 -2.15 6.71 2.33
C ASN A 305 -2.37 7.57 3.59
N THR A 306 -1.29 7.91 4.30
CA THR A 306 -1.32 8.97 5.32
C THR A 306 -1.20 10.37 4.72
N GLY A 307 -0.81 10.48 3.44
CA GLY A 307 -0.75 11.76 2.74
C GLY A 307 -0.66 11.60 1.23
N LEU A 308 -1.19 12.58 0.50
CA LEU A 308 -1.19 12.64 -0.96
C LEU A 308 -0.83 14.05 -1.42
N GLY A 309 -0.06 14.16 -2.49
CA GLY A 309 0.34 15.46 -3.04
C GLY A 309 1.39 15.34 -4.14
N TRP A 310 2.12 16.43 -4.34
CA TRP A 310 3.07 16.58 -5.44
C TRP A 310 4.40 17.12 -4.94
N ASN A 311 5.46 16.35 -5.18
CA ASN A 311 6.83 16.83 -5.01
C ASN A 311 7.17 17.89 -6.07
N ASP A 312 6.57 17.81 -7.26
CA ASP A 312 6.78 18.72 -8.38
C ASP A 312 5.60 19.70 -8.57
N TYR A 313 5.00 20.21 -7.49
CA TYR A 313 3.78 21.02 -7.56
C TYR A 313 3.96 22.25 -8.48
N MET A 314 4.93 23.11 -8.19
CA MET A 314 5.35 24.20 -9.10
C MET A 314 6.83 24.53 -8.92
N LYS A 315 7.48 25.14 -9.91
CA LYS A 315 8.90 25.48 -9.77
C LYS A 315 9.10 26.46 -8.63
N MET A 316 10.13 26.25 -7.82
CA MET A 316 10.42 27.14 -6.70
C MET A 316 10.70 28.57 -7.18
N SER A 317 11.36 28.71 -8.35
CA SER A 317 11.59 29.99 -9.02
C SER A 317 10.30 30.76 -9.31
N ASP A 318 9.25 30.07 -9.72
CA ASP A 318 7.98 30.68 -10.12
C ASP A 318 7.17 31.07 -8.87
N PHE A 319 7.25 30.26 -7.81
CA PHE A 319 6.58 30.56 -6.54
C PHE A 319 7.16 31.81 -5.86
N VAL A 320 8.49 31.94 -5.79
CA VAL A 320 9.17 33.08 -5.13
C VAL A 320 9.35 34.29 -6.03
N ASN A 321 9.00 34.20 -7.31
CA ASN A 321 9.10 35.33 -8.22
C ASN A 321 8.08 36.41 -7.84
N PRO A 322 8.50 37.63 -7.44
CA PRO A 322 7.57 38.72 -7.10
C PRO A 322 6.62 39.08 -8.24
N ASP A 323 7.03 38.84 -9.49
CA ASP A 323 6.20 39.08 -10.66
C ASP A 323 5.09 38.04 -10.83
N ALA A 324 5.27 36.82 -10.32
CA ALA A 324 4.30 35.73 -10.45
C ALA A 324 3.09 35.89 -9.51
N GLY A 325 3.25 36.52 -8.33
CA GLY A 325 2.15 36.86 -7.43
C GLY A 325 1.69 35.76 -6.47
N TYR A 326 2.41 34.64 -6.37
CA TYR A 326 2.08 33.57 -5.40
C TYR A 326 2.61 33.87 -4.00
N LEU A 327 3.88 34.31 -3.90
CA LEU A 327 4.46 34.91 -2.72
C LEU A 327 4.55 36.43 -2.95
N LEU A 328 3.69 37.20 -2.27
CA LEU A 328 3.57 38.65 -2.41
C LEU A 328 3.62 39.28 -1.03
N ASP A 329 4.48 40.29 -0.82
CA ASP A 329 4.65 40.96 0.48
C ASP A 329 4.85 39.98 1.66
N ASP A 330 5.65 38.93 1.41
CA ASP A 330 5.93 37.80 2.32
C ASP A 330 4.72 36.90 2.67
N LYS A 331 3.57 37.20 2.09
CA LYS A 331 2.33 36.44 2.24
C LYS A 331 2.23 35.37 1.16
N ALA A 332 1.84 34.16 1.55
CA ALA A 332 1.46 33.08 0.65
C ALA A 332 0.11 32.49 1.10
N VAL A 333 -0.77 32.21 0.14
CA VAL A 333 -2.12 31.68 0.42
C VAL A 333 -2.32 30.35 -0.29
N PHE A 334 -2.67 29.32 0.50
CA PHE A 334 -2.90 27.97 0.04
C PHE A 334 -4.35 27.58 0.32
N SER A 335 -4.96 26.80 -0.57
CA SER A 335 -6.29 26.24 -0.31
C SER A 335 -6.39 24.77 -0.69
N THR A 336 -7.31 24.06 -0.04
CA THR A 336 -7.73 22.72 -0.40
C THR A 336 -9.25 22.68 -0.45
N SER A 337 -9.80 22.49 -1.64
CA SER A 337 -11.20 22.15 -1.84
C SER A 337 -11.34 20.64 -1.91
N PHE A 338 -12.32 20.06 -1.22
CA PHE A 338 -12.45 18.61 -1.11
C PHE A 338 -13.91 18.14 -1.17
N ASP A 339 -14.08 16.89 -1.59
CA ASP A 339 -15.33 16.14 -1.60
C ASP A 339 -15.05 14.71 -1.11
N VAL A 340 -15.59 14.38 0.06
CA VAL A 340 -15.47 13.07 0.70
C VAL A 340 -16.63 12.18 0.27
N ILE A 341 -16.28 10.96 -0.10
CA ILE A 341 -17.25 9.92 -0.40
C ILE A 341 -17.72 9.31 0.91
N LYS A 342 -18.98 9.55 1.25
CA LYS A 342 -19.61 8.94 2.42
C LYS A 342 -19.91 7.48 2.12
N GLU A 343 -19.34 6.60 2.93
CA GLU A 343 -19.41 5.16 2.71
C GLU A 343 -19.49 4.39 4.02
N PHE A 344 -20.08 3.21 3.95
CA PHE A 344 -20.16 2.28 5.07
C PHE A 344 -19.80 0.90 4.59
N SER A 345 -19.09 0.14 5.42
CA SER A 345 -18.76 -1.24 5.08
C SER A 345 -18.92 -2.16 6.27
N SER A 346 -19.24 -3.41 5.98
CA SER A 346 -19.31 -4.49 6.96
C SER A 346 -18.64 -5.74 6.39
N PHE A 347 -17.96 -6.49 7.25
CA PHE A 347 -17.29 -7.72 6.88
C PHE A 347 -17.69 -8.83 7.84
N THR A 348 -18.21 -9.92 7.30
CA THR A 348 -18.53 -11.14 8.06
C THR A 348 -17.67 -12.27 7.56
N LYS A 349 -16.92 -12.89 8.48
CA LYS A 349 -16.15 -14.10 8.23
C LYS A 349 -16.99 -15.31 8.61
N ASN A 350 -17.21 -16.23 7.66
CA ASN A 350 -18.01 -17.42 7.95
C ASN A 350 -17.26 -18.34 8.92
N GLY A 351 -17.88 -18.67 10.06
CA GLY A 351 -17.26 -19.40 11.17
C GLY A 351 -16.78 -20.82 10.85
N THR A 352 -17.29 -21.43 9.77
CA THR A 352 -16.86 -22.76 9.31
C THR A 352 -15.57 -22.72 8.47
N GLY A 353 -15.21 -21.55 7.91
CA GLY A 353 -14.24 -21.44 6.84
C GLY A 353 -12.84 -20.98 7.24
N ASN A 354 -12.29 -21.41 8.40
CA ASN A 354 -10.85 -21.32 8.80
C ASN A 354 -10.03 -20.03 8.53
N GLY A 355 -10.58 -18.91 8.05
CA GLY A 355 -9.75 -17.87 7.42
C GLY A 355 -10.13 -17.45 6.02
N TYR A 356 -10.67 -18.37 5.23
CA TYR A 356 -10.59 -18.38 3.77
C TYR A 356 -11.92 -18.10 3.07
N MET A 357 -12.97 -17.78 3.84
CA MET A 357 -14.29 -17.43 3.31
C MET A 357 -14.86 -16.23 4.06
N GLY A 358 -15.44 -15.28 3.34
CA GLY A 358 -16.11 -14.13 3.93
C GLY A 358 -17.01 -13.38 2.96
N LYS A 359 -17.92 -12.60 3.52
CA LYS A 359 -18.80 -11.68 2.80
C LYS A 359 -18.50 -10.26 3.24
N PHE A 360 -18.22 -9.39 2.27
CA PHE A 360 -18.00 -7.96 2.47
C PHE A 360 -19.12 -7.20 1.78
N SER A 361 -19.70 -6.22 2.47
CA SER A 361 -20.72 -5.33 1.93
C SER A 361 -20.25 -3.88 2.05
N TRP A 362 -20.50 -3.09 1.01
CA TRP A 362 -20.04 -1.72 0.89
C TRP A 362 -21.16 -0.85 0.33
N ARG A 363 -21.61 0.12 1.13
CA ARG A 363 -22.60 1.12 0.74
C ARG A 363 -21.88 2.43 0.45
N ILE A 364 -22.20 3.05 -0.68
CA ILE A 364 -21.82 4.43 -0.99
C ILE A 364 -23.10 5.26 -0.93
N GLU A 365 -23.09 6.32 -0.13
CA GLU A 365 -24.16 7.33 -0.06
C GLU A 365 -23.86 8.52 -0.98
N ASN A 366 -24.89 9.31 -1.27
CA ASN A 366 -24.83 10.46 -2.17
C ASN A 366 -24.29 10.09 -3.58
N PHE A 367 -24.67 8.92 -4.10
CA PHE A 367 -24.09 8.34 -5.31
C PHE A 367 -24.40 9.15 -6.57
N THR A 368 -25.58 9.76 -6.65
CA THR A 368 -25.96 10.67 -7.75
C THR A 368 -25.05 11.89 -7.74
N SER A 369 -24.87 12.51 -6.57
CA SER A 369 -23.97 13.68 -6.42
C SER A 369 -22.53 13.35 -6.81
N LEU A 370 -22.05 12.16 -6.45
CA LEU A 370 -20.74 11.67 -6.86
C LEU A 370 -20.62 11.55 -8.39
N VAL A 371 -21.58 10.92 -9.06
CA VAL A 371 -21.55 10.76 -10.52
C VAL A 371 -21.64 12.12 -11.23
N ASP A 372 -22.51 13.01 -10.77
CA ASP A 372 -22.64 14.39 -11.28
C ASP A 372 -21.35 15.20 -11.10
N LEU A 373 -20.69 15.08 -9.95
CA LEU A 373 -19.43 15.74 -9.68
C LEU A 373 -18.35 15.29 -10.67
N LEU A 374 -18.21 13.98 -10.87
CA LEU A 374 -17.25 13.41 -11.81
C LEU A 374 -17.53 13.87 -13.24
N GLU A 375 -18.79 13.98 -13.64
CA GLU A 375 -19.19 14.51 -14.94
C GLU A 375 -18.86 16.00 -15.09
N LYS A 376 -19.23 16.83 -14.10
CA LYS A 376 -18.94 18.28 -14.09
C LYS A 376 -17.45 18.57 -14.19
N ARG A 377 -16.61 17.79 -13.49
CA ARG A 377 -15.14 17.88 -13.55
C ARG A 377 -14.51 17.18 -14.75
N LYS A 378 -15.32 16.57 -15.63
CA LYS A 378 -14.87 15.79 -16.80
C LYS A 378 -13.88 14.68 -16.46
N ILE A 379 -14.00 14.10 -15.26
CA ILE A 379 -13.17 12.99 -14.81
C ILE A 379 -13.71 11.70 -15.43
N THR A 380 -12.87 11.02 -16.21
CA THR A 380 -13.16 9.72 -16.84
C THR A 380 -12.23 8.65 -16.28
N GLY A 381 -12.73 7.40 -16.18
CA GLY A 381 -11.92 6.27 -15.72
C GLY A 381 -11.50 6.29 -14.24
N LEU A 382 -12.02 7.22 -13.42
CA LEU A 382 -11.79 7.21 -11.98
C LEU A 382 -12.45 5.99 -11.34
N TYR A 383 -11.69 5.29 -10.52
CA TYR A 383 -12.18 4.22 -9.67
C TYR A 383 -12.03 4.56 -8.20
N ILE A 384 -12.98 4.05 -7.41
CA ILE A 384 -13.01 4.18 -5.96
C ILE A 384 -12.72 2.80 -5.37
N LYS A 385 -11.99 2.80 -4.25
CA LYS A 385 -11.59 1.60 -3.54
C LYS A 385 -12.25 1.58 -2.17
N SER A 386 -12.93 0.48 -1.84
CA SER A 386 -13.47 0.25 -0.50
C SER A 386 -12.35 0.18 0.54
N LYS A 387 -12.71 0.17 1.84
CA LYS A 387 -11.80 -0.28 2.89
C LYS A 387 -11.32 -1.72 2.60
N ARG A 388 -10.11 -2.05 3.05
CA ARG A 388 -9.55 -3.41 2.93
C ARG A 388 -10.23 -4.35 3.93
N PHE A 389 -10.36 -5.61 3.55
CA PHE A 389 -10.76 -6.71 4.42
C PHE A 389 -9.84 -7.92 4.17
N GLN A 390 -9.66 -8.78 5.17
CA GLN A 390 -8.68 -9.88 5.09
C GLN A 390 -9.34 -11.26 4.98
N ILE A 391 -8.92 -12.02 3.96
CA ILE A 391 -9.30 -13.42 3.74
C ILE A 391 -8.05 -14.21 3.37
N GLY A 392 -7.81 -15.34 4.05
CA GLY A 392 -6.66 -16.21 3.78
C GLY A 392 -5.30 -15.53 3.94
N ASN A 393 -5.19 -14.55 4.84
CA ASN A 393 -4.03 -13.66 5.01
C ASN A 393 -3.69 -12.79 3.78
N ARG A 394 -4.65 -12.60 2.87
CA ARG A 394 -4.55 -11.65 1.76
C ARG A 394 -5.40 -10.43 2.04
N ASP A 395 -4.98 -9.30 1.50
CA ASP A 395 -5.75 -8.06 1.54
C ASP A 395 -6.67 -8.00 0.33
N CYS A 396 -7.97 -7.93 0.59
CA CYS A 396 -9.03 -7.84 -0.40
C CYS A 396 -9.70 -6.45 -0.35
N ARG A 397 -10.16 -5.94 -1.49
CA ARG A 397 -11.03 -4.75 -1.56
C ARG A 397 -11.86 -4.74 -2.84
N LEU A 398 -12.98 -4.02 -2.80
CA LEU A 398 -13.76 -3.70 -3.99
C LEU A 398 -13.19 -2.49 -4.70
N ILE A 399 -13.20 -2.53 -6.03
CA ILE A 399 -12.94 -1.41 -6.92
C ILE A 399 -14.23 -1.17 -7.72
N VAL A 400 -14.74 0.07 -7.67
CA VAL A 400 -15.92 0.49 -8.44
C VAL A 400 -15.54 1.67 -9.33
N TYR A 401 -15.97 1.62 -10.59
CA TYR A 401 -15.94 2.76 -11.51
C TYR A 401 -17.36 3.30 -11.63
N PRO A 402 -17.73 4.39 -10.90
CA PRO A 402 -19.11 4.86 -10.85
C PRO A 402 -19.69 5.24 -12.22
N ARG A 403 -18.85 5.81 -13.09
CA ARG A 403 -19.21 6.16 -14.47
C ARG A 403 -18.95 5.04 -15.48
N GLY A 404 -18.44 3.91 -15.02
CA GLY A 404 -18.08 2.80 -15.87
C GLY A 404 -16.78 2.99 -16.65
N GLN A 405 -16.43 1.94 -17.38
CA GLN A 405 -15.31 1.91 -18.33
C GLN A 405 -15.76 1.56 -19.75
N SER A 406 -17.01 1.16 -19.95
CA SER A 406 -17.55 0.78 -21.26
C SER A 406 -17.91 2.02 -22.09
N GLN A 407 -17.88 1.86 -23.41
CA GLN A 407 -18.54 2.80 -24.31
C GLN A 407 -20.06 2.78 -24.07
N PRO A 408 -20.81 3.81 -24.50
CA PRO A 408 -22.26 3.81 -24.42
C PRO A 408 -22.89 2.53 -25.04
N PRO A 409 -23.89 1.91 -24.38
CA PRO A 409 -24.43 2.28 -23.08
C PRO A 409 -23.44 2.06 -21.94
N SER A 410 -23.26 3.09 -21.10
CA SER A 410 -22.31 3.03 -20.00
C SER A 410 -22.79 2.08 -18.92
N HIS A 411 -21.91 1.20 -18.47
CA HIS A 411 -22.15 0.28 -17.37
C HIS A 411 -21.28 0.61 -16.18
N LEU A 412 -21.85 0.56 -14.98
CA LEU A 412 -21.09 0.48 -13.74
C LEU A 412 -20.12 -0.71 -13.82
N SER A 413 -18.86 -0.50 -13.46
CA SER A 413 -17.84 -1.55 -13.44
C SER A 413 -17.44 -1.90 -12.00
N ILE A 414 -17.28 -3.20 -11.71
CA ILE A 414 -16.95 -3.70 -10.37
C ILE A 414 -15.87 -4.77 -10.47
N PHE A 415 -14.85 -4.66 -9.63
CA PHE A 415 -13.76 -5.62 -9.53
C PHE A 415 -13.47 -5.95 -8.06
N LEU A 416 -13.01 -7.17 -7.84
CA LEU A 416 -12.33 -7.58 -6.62
C LEU A 416 -10.83 -7.44 -6.86
N GLU A 417 -10.13 -6.73 -5.99
CA GLU A 417 -8.66 -6.71 -5.93
C GLU A 417 -8.20 -7.58 -4.76
N VAL A 418 -7.22 -8.46 -4.98
CA VAL A 418 -6.55 -9.26 -3.95
C VAL A 418 -5.06 -9.04 -4.04
N THR A 419 -4.43 -8.73 -2.92
CA THR A 419 -2.99 -8.46 -2.84
C THR A 419 -2.36 -9.14 -1.62
N ASP A 420 -1.04 -9.25 -1.65
CA ASP A 420 -0.24 -9.68 -0.50
C ASP A 420 0.70 -8.55 -0.07
N SER A 421 0.26 -7.75 0.88
CA SER A 421 1.06 -6.65 1.44
C SER A 421 2.17 -7.15 2.37
N ARG A 422 2.10 -8.39 2.85
CA ARG A 422 3.02 -8.96 3.85
C ARG A 422 4.18 -9.71 3.22
N SER A 423 4.02 -10.19 1.99
CA SER A 423 5.06 -10.87 1.25
C SER A 423 5.90 -9.89 0.42
N SER A 424 7.22 -9.97 0.59
CA SER A 424 8.17 -9.34 -0.33
C SER A 424 8.33 -10.12 -1.64
N SER A 425 7.82 -11.35 -1.70
CA SER A 425 7.98 -12.20 -2.87
C SER A 425 7.03 -11.78 -3.99
N SER A 426 7.54 -11.75 -5.22
CA SER A 426 6.73 -11.42 -6.41
C SER A 426 6.01 -12.64 -7.01
N ASP A 427 6.26 -13.85 -6.50
CA ASP A 427 5.79 -15.14 -7.04
C ASP A 427 4.47 -15.63 -6.40
N TRP A 428 3.89 -14.87 -5.48
CA TRP A 428 2.66 -15.29 -4.81
C TRP A 428 1.50 -15.41 -5.81
N SER A 429 0.67 -16.43 -5.60
CA SER A 429 -0.64 -16.50 -6.22
C SER A 429 -1.65 -17.19 -5.32
N CYS A 430 -2.94 -16.92 -5.51
CA CYS A 430 -4.02 -17.64 -4.84
C CYS A 430 -5.22 -17.82 -5.77
N PHE A 431 -5.79 -19.02 -5.77
CA PHE A 431 -7.04 -19.28 -6.48
C PHE A 431 -8.23 -18.80 -5.64
N VAL A 432 -9.12 -18.00 -6.26
CA VAL A 432 -10.26 -17.38 -5.59
C VAL A 432 -11.51 -17.58 -6.42
N SER A 433 -12.53 -18.18 -5.81
CA SER A 433 -13.90 -18.14 -6.30
C SER A 433 -14.58 -16.94 -5.64
N HIS A 434 -15.19 -16.07 -6.45
CA HIS A 434 -15.85 -14.88 -5.93
C HIS A 434 -17.17 -14.61 -6.64
N ARG A 435 -18.08 -13.97 -5.90
CA ARG A 435 -19.41 -13.56 -6.35
C ARG A 435 -19.59 -12.09 -6.03
N LEU A 436 -19.58 -11.24 -7.07
CA LEU A 436 -19.80 -9.80 -6.97
C LEU A 436 -21.28 -9.49 -7.21
N SER A 437 -21.83 -8.56 -6.45
CA SER A 437 -23.24 -8.15 -6.54
C SER A 437 -23.41 -6.63 -6.44
N VAL A 438 -24.34 -6.09 -7.25
CA VAL A 438 -25.04 -4.83 -6.95
C VAL A 438 -26.36 -5.23 -6.31
N VAL A 439 -26.52 -4.89 -5.04
CA VAL A 439 -27.64 -5.32 -4.22
C VAL A 439 -28.86 -4.48 -4.57
N ASN A 440 -29.97 -5.15 -4.90
CA ASN A 440 -31.26 -4.50 -4.99
C ASN A 440 -31.81 -4.34 -3.57
N GLN A 441 -31.99 -3.10 -3.14
CA GLN A 441 -32.31 -2.76 -1.75
C GLN A 441 -33.81 -2.89 -1.43
N ARG A 442 -34.65 -3.23 -2.42
CA ARG A 442 -36.08 -3.49 -2.24
C ARG A 442 -36.45 -4.97 -2.34
N SER A 443 -35.60 -5.78 -2.96
CA SER A 443 -35.90 -7.17 -3.33
C SER A 443 -34.59 -7.92 -3.59
N GLU A 444 -34.18 -8.80 -2.66
CA GLU A 444 -32.88 -9.47 -2.74
C GLU A 444 -32.74 -10.31 -4.01
N GLU A 445 -33.81 -10.95 -4.44
CA GLU A 445 -33.91 -11.77 -5.66
C GLU A 445 -33.68 -10.98 -6.96
N LYS A 446 -33.85 -9.66 -6.94
CA LYS A 446 -33.56 -8.76 -8.07
C LYS A 446 -32.13 -8.21 -8.06
N SER A 447 -31.30 -8.62 -7.10
CA SER A 447 -29.88 -8.21 -7.08
C SER A 447 -29.14 -8.77 -8.30
N VAL A 448 -28.37 -7.93 -8.99
CA VAL A 448 -27.55 -8.38 -10.10
C VAL A 448 -26.26 -8.96 -9.53
N THR A 449 -26.02 -10.23 -9.80
CA THR A 449 -24.88 -10.97 -9.25
C THR A 449 -24.15 -11.73 -10.34
N LYS A 450 -22.82 -11.61 -10.38
CA LYS A 450 -21.96 -12.35 -11.29
C LYS A 450 -20.88 -13.08 -10.49
N GLU A 451 -20.54 -14.29 -10.94
CA GLU A 451 -19.58 -15.17 -10.28
C GLU A 451 -18.45 -15.56 -11.24
N SER A 452 -17.23 -15.65 -10.70
CA SER A 452 -16.04 -16.01 -11.45
C SER A 452 -15.01 -16.68 -10.55
N GLN A 453 -14.01 -17.29 -11.18
CA GLN A 453 -12.91 -17.98 -10.53
C GLN A 453 -11.63 -17.61 -11.21
N ASN A 454 -10.71 -17.01 -10.46
CA ASN A 454 -9.46 -16.53 -11.01
C ASN A 454 -8.32 -16.79 -10.04
N ARG A 455 -7.12 -16.90 -10.60
CA ARG A 455 -5.89 -16.95 -9.81
C ARG A 455 -5.33 -15.53 -9.74
N PHE A 456 -5.35 -14.95 -8.55
CA PHE A 456 -4.82 -13.63 -8.28
C PHE A 456 -3.31 -13.72 -8.09
N SER A 457 -2.57 -12.72 -8.58
CA SER A 457 -1.11 -12.63 -8.46
C SER A 457 -0.65 -11.17 -8.44
N LYS A 458 0.65 -10.93 -8.36
CA LYS A 458 1.21 -9.58 -8.49
C LYS A 458 0.94 -8.96 -9.88
N ALA A 459 0.94 -9.78 -10.94
CA ALA A 459 0.67 -9.32 -12.30
C ALA A 459 -0.83 -9.14 -12.57
N GLU A 460 -1.66 -9.99 -11.97
CA GLU A 460 -3.12 -10.04 -12.17
C GLU A 460 -3.82 -9.96 -10.82
N LYS A 461 -3.84 -8.76 -10.24
CA LYS A 461 -4.33 -8.53 -8.87
C LYS A 461 -5.82 -8.20 -8.78
N ASP A 462 -6.47 -7.89 -9.90
CA ASP A 462 -7.89 -7.53 -9.94
C ASP A 462 -8.64 -8.25 -11.05
N TRP A 463 -9.84 -8.70 -10.70
CA TRP A 463 -10.75 -9.43 -11.60
C TRP A 463 -12.18 -8.97 -11.37
N GLY A 464 -12.95 -8.87 -12.45
CA GLY A 464 -14.30 -8.32 -12.39
C GLY A 464 -14.92 -8.07 -13.76
N TRP A 465 -15.89 -7.17 -13.80
CA TRP A 465 -16.64 -6.86 -15.01
C TRP A 465 -16.63 -5.36 -15.30
N ARG A 466 -16.13 -5.01 -16.49
CA ARG A 466 -16.29 -3.67 -17.07
C ARG A 466 -17.77 -3.32 -17.29
N GLU A 467 -18.56 -4.31 -17.68
CA GLU A 467 -19.99 -4.20 -17.88
C GLU A 467 -20.74 -5.00 -16.82
N PHE A 468 -21.00 -4.40 -15.65
CA PHE A 468 -21.70 -5.08 -14.56
C PHE A 468 -23.22 -4.83 -14.62
N VAL A 469 -23.66 -3.58 -14.45
CA VAL A 469 -25.06 -3.11 -14.54
C VAL A 469 -25.08 -1.80 -15.34
N THR A 470 -26.06 -1.60 -16.23
CA THR A 470 -26.20 -0.35 -16.99
C THR A 470 -26.46 0.82 -16.05
N LEU A 471 -25.85 1.99 -16.29
CA LEU A 471 -26.15 3.18 -15.48
C LEU A 471 -27.63 3.58 -15.61
N THR A 472 -28.24 3.38 -16.77
CA THR A 472 -29.69 3.57 -16.96
C THR A 472 -30.51 2.74 -15.99
N SER A 473 -30.21 1.45 -15.83
CA SER A 473 -30.92 0.60 -14.85
C SER A 473 -30.55 0.95 -13.42
N LEU A 474 -29.32 1.39 -13.16
CA LEU A 474 -28.87 1.75 -11.81
C LEU A 474 -29.60 2.99 -11.28
N PHE A 475 -29.77 4.01 -12.12
CA PHE A 475 -30.39 5.30 -11.79
C PHE A 475 -31.91 5.33 -11.98
N ASP A 476 -32.51 4.28 -12.52
CA ASP A 476 -33.96 4.12 -12.54
C ASP A 476 -34.49 3.97 -11.10
N GLN A 477 -35.33 4.93 -10.68
CA GLN A 477 -35.89 5.00 -9.33
C GLN A 477 -36.78 3.80 -8.97
N ASP A 478 -37.30 3.06 -9.96
CA ASP A 478 -38.14 1.88 -9.76
C ASP A 478 -37.33 0.59 -9.70
N SER A 479 -36.09 0.60 -10.20
CA SER A 479 -35.21 -0.58 -10.26
C SER A 479 -34.88 -1.16 -8.90
N GLY A 480 -34.79 -0.32 -7.86
CA GLY A 480 -34.43 -0.70 -6.49
C GLY A 480 -32.94 -0.76 -6.19
N PHE A 481 -32.04 -0.42 -7.11
CA PHE A 481 -30.60 -0.36 -6.85
C PHE A 481 -30.18 0.91 -6.11
N LEU A 482 -30.64 2.07 -6.59
CA LEU A 482 -30.44 3.37 -5.95
C LEU A 482 -31.59 3.67 -5.00
N VAL A 483 -31.35 3.59 -3.69
CA VAL A 483 -32.35 3.87 -2.65
C VAL A 483 -31.77 4.87 -1.67
N GLN A 484 -32.50 5.96 -1.40
CA GLN A 484 -32.01 7.08 -0.57
C GLN A 484 -30.65 7.61 -1.03
N ASP A 485 -30.50 7.80 -2.35
CA ASP A 485 -29.26 8.18 -3.03
C ASP A 485 -28.04 7.30 -2.66
N SER A 486 -28.28 6.03 -2.30
CA SER A 486 -27.22 5.08 -1.95
C SER A 486 -27.24 3.85 -2.84
N VAL A 487 -26.05 3.31 -3.13
CA VAL A 487 -25.85 2.05 -3.86
C VAL A 487 -25.09 1.09 -2.96
N VAL A 488 -25.52 -0.17 -2.92
CA VAL A 488 -24.89 -1.21 -2.10
C VAL A 488 -24.24 -2.26 -2.99
N PHE A 489 -22.94 -2.45 -2.77
CA PHE A 489 -22.10 -3.48 -3.36
C PHE A 489 -21.88 -4.62 -2.36
N SER A 490 -21.78 -5.84 -2.85
CA SER A 490 -21.39 -6.98 -2.01
C SER A 490 -20.42 -7.89 -2.76
N VAL A 491 -19.51 -8.51 -2.02
CA VAL A 491 -18.66 -9.58 -2.52
C VAL A 491 -18.63 -10.74 -1.53
N GLU A 492 -18.88 -11.93 -2.03
CA GLU A 492 -18.58 -13.18 -1.35
C GLU A 492 -17.29 -13.75 -1.94
N VAL A 493 -16.32 -14.06 -1.08
CA VAL A 493 -15.00 -14.53 -1.49
C VAL A 493 -14.72 -15.85 -0.80
N LEU A 494 -14.34 -16.86 -1.58
CA LEU A 494 -13.80 -18.12 -1.12
C LEU A 494 -12.43 -18.34 -1.75
N MET A 495 -11.41 -18.42 -0.90
CA MET A 495 -10.02 -18.62 -1.29
C MET A 495 -9.61 -20.08 -1.11
N LEU A 496 -8.91 -20.62 -2.10
CA LEU A 496 -8.33 -21.96 -2.01
C LEU A 496 -7.14 -21.92 -1.06
N LYS A 497 -7.20 -22.72 0.00
CA LYS A 497 -6.05 -22.98 0.85
C LYS A 497 -5.26 -24.10 0.19
N GLU A 498 -4.11 -23.76 -0.36
CA GLU A 498 -3.30 -24.71 -1.12
C GLU A 498 -1.82 -24.62 -0.76
N THR A 499 -1.14 -25.76 -0.87
CA THR A 499 0.31 -25.85 -0.89
C THR A 499 0.76 -26.69 -2.08
N SER A 500 1.94 -26.41 -2.61
CA SER A 500 2.49 -27.17 -3.72
C SER A 500 3.99 -27.37 -3.58
N LEU A 501 4.48 -28.48 -4.12
CA LEU A 501 5.89 -28.84 -4.14
C LEU A 501 6.24 -29.42 -5.51
N THR A 502 7.23 -28.84 -6.16
CA THR A 502 7.85 -29.39 -7.38
C THR A 502 9.14 -30.11 -6.99
N LYS A 503 9.36 -31.30 -7.55
CA LYS A 503 10.59 -32.09 -7.43
C LYS A 503 11.08 -32.45 -8.81
N ASP A 504 12.30 -32.06 -9.15
CA ASP A 504 12.95 -32.47 -10.39
C ASP A 504 13.89 -33.64 -10.10
N TYR A 505 13.80 -34.70 -10.91
CA TYR A 505 14.71 -35.84 -10.84
C TYR A 505 15.81 -35.60 -11.88
N THR A 506 16.98 -35.17 -11.43
CA THR A 506 18.18 -35.18 -12.26
C THR A 506 18.78 -36.58 -12.21
N GLU A 507 18.84 -37.28 -13.34
CA GLU A 507 19.59 -38.53 -13.42
C GLU A 507 21.06 -38.21 -13.16
N ALA A 508 21.60 -38.77 -12.06
CA ALA A 508 22.99 -38.61 -11.69
C ALA A 508 23.89 -39.18 -12.81
N GLU A 509 24.88 -38.39 -13.19
CA GLU A 509 25.93 -38.65 -14.18
C GLU A 509 26.26 -40.14 -14.37
N SER A 510 25.64 -40.76 -15.39
CA SER A 510 26.21 -41.95 -16.02
C SER A 510 27.14 -41.46 -17.10
N ALA A 511 28.44 -41.48 -16.78
CA ALA A 511 29.53 -41.06 -17.63
C ALA A 511 29.62 -41.90 -18.92
N SER A 512 29.13 -41.37 -20.03
CA SER A 512 29.63 -41.76 -21.35
C SER A 512 29.21 -40.72 -22.40
N SER A 513 30.23 -40.18 -23.03
CA SER A 513 30.24 -39.27 -24.16
C SER A 513 29.27 -39.63 -25.29
N VAL A 514 28.77 -38.56 -25.94
CA VAL A 514 28.15 -38.42 -27.28
C VAL A 514 26.65 -38.06 -27.25
N SER A 515 26.37 -36.91 -27.89
CA SER A 515 25.10 -36.23 -28.19
C SER A 515 24.22 -35.75 -27.02
N GLN A 516 24.18 -34.43 -26.86
CA GLN A 516 23.51 -33.67 -25.81
C GLN A 516 21.97 -33.52 -25.98
N ILE A 517 21.27 -34.45 -26.64
CA ILE A 517 19.87 -34.21 -27.09
C ILE A 517 18.79 -34.86 -26.20
N ASP A 518 19.02 -35.95 -25.47
CA ASP A 518 17.95 -36.61 -24.68
C ASP A 518 18.15 -36.51 -23.16
N LYS A 519 18.04 -35.30 -22.59
CA LYS A 519 17.78 -35.19 -21.14
C LYS A 519 16.28 -35.42 -20.90
N THR A 520 15.88 -36.67 -20.63
CA THR A 520 14.51 -36.99 -20.23
C THR A 520 14.19 -36.30 -18.89
N VAL A 521 13.39 -35.23 -18.93
CA VAL A 521 13.04 -34.46 -17.72
C VAL A 521 11.92 -35.17 -16.96
N LYS A 522 12.29 -35.96 -15.95
CA LYS A 522 11.34 -36.49 -14.97
C LYS A 522 11.14 -35.46 -13.87
N SER A 523 9.91 -35.01 -13.68
CA SER A 523 9.55 -34.09 -12.59
C SER A 523 8.23 -34.51 -11.94
N SER A 524 8.02 -34.09 -10.70
CA SER A 524 6.80 -34.34 -9.96
C SER A 524 6.29 -33.04 -9.36
N PHE A 525 5.01 -32.75 -9.58
CA PHE A 525 4.29 -31.65 -8.97
C PHE A 525 3.22 -32.20 -8.03
N THR A 526 3.38 -31.94 -6.74
CA THR A 526 2.40 -32.28 -5.70
C THR A 526 1.59 -31.04 -5.35
N TRP A 527 0.26 -31.13 -5.39
CA TRP A 527 -0.68 -30.08 -5.02
C TRP A 527 -1.62 -30.56 -3.92
N LYS A 528 -1.59 -29.87 -2.78
CA LYS A 528 -2.48 -30.12 -1.65
C LYS A 528 -3.56 -29.06 -1.63
N VAL A 529 -4.81 -29.48 -1.66
CA VAL A 529 -5.99 -28.64 -1.46
C VAL A 529 -6.48 -28.87 -0.04
N GLU A 530 -6.30 -27.91 0.85
CA GLU A 530 -6.45 -28.04 2.31
C GLU A 530 -7.81 -27.55 2.84
N ASN A 531 -8.70 -27.13 1.93
CA ASN A 531 -10.09 -26.78 2.22
C ASN A 531 -11.03 -27.32 1.13
N PHE A 532 -10.83 -28.58 0.74
CA PHE A 532 -11.48 -29.21 -0.41
C PHE A 532 -13.01 -29.15 -0.34
N LEU A 533 -13.59 -29.42 0.83
CA LEU A 533 -15.04 -29.41 1.06
C LEU A 533 -15.68 -28.06 0.77
N ALA A 534 -14.96 -26.95 0.98
CA ALA A 534 -15.46 -25.61 0.65
C ALA A 534 -15.64 -25.41 -0.86
N PHE A 535 -14.89 -26.14 -1.69
CA PHE A 535 -14.96 -26.09 -3.14
C PHE A 535 -15.80 -27.21 -3.76
N LYS A 536 -16.29 -28.19 -2.98
CA LYS A 536 -17.06 -29.33 -3.51
C LYS A 536 -18.23 -28.89 -4.39
N GLY A 537 -19.17 -28.11 -3.84
CA GLY A 537 -20.35 -27.66 -4.60
C GLY A 537 -20.03 -26.71 -5.76
N ILE A 538 -18.83 -26.11 -5.72
CA ILE A 538 -18.32 -25.30 -6.82
C ILE A 538 -17.80 -26.19 -7.96
N MET A 539 -17.12 -27.29 -7.62
CA MET A 539 -16.56 -28.24 -8.59
C MET A 539 -17.65 -28.96 -9.41
N GLU A 540 -18.88 -29.03 -8.91
CA GLU A 540 -20.05 -29.52 -9.65
C GLU A 540 -20.44 -28.64 -10.84
N LYS A 541 -19.99 -27.37 -10.88
CA LYS A 541 -20.36 -26.38 -11.90
C LYS A 541 -19.16 -25.78 -12.64
N ARG A 542 -18.00 -25.74 -12.00
CA ARG A 542 -16.80 -25.04 -12.47
C ARG A 542 -15.55 -25.83 -12.12
N LYS A 543 -14.43 -25.49 -12.75
CA LYS A 543 -13.14 -26.15 -12.54
C LYS A 543 -12.28 -25.35 -11.56
N ILE A 544 -11.57 -26.03 -10.68
CA ILE A 544 -10.49 -25.43 -9.88
C ILE A 544 -9.13 -25.75 -10.49
N PHE A 545 -8.15 -24.88 -10.27
CA PHE A 545 -6.85 -24.99 -10.89
C PHE A 545 -5.71 -24.85 -9.88
N SER A 546 -4.68 -25.68 -10.02
CA SER A 546 -3.41 -25.45 -9.34
C SER A 546 -2.75 -24.17 -9.84
N LYS A 547 -1.66 -23.76 -9.19
CA LYS A 547 -0.71 -22.83 -9.83
C LYS A 547 -0.06 -23.50 -11.03
N PHE A 548 0.46 -22.69 -11.94
CA PHE A 548 1.34 -23.18 -12.98
C PHE A 548 2.65 -23.70 -12.36
N PHE A 549 3.22 -24.74 -12.98
CA PHE A 549 4.53 -25.29 -12.66
C PHE A 549 5.29 -25.58 -13.96
N GLN A 550 6.62 -25.49 -13.88
CA GLN A 550 7.50 -25.77 -15.01
C GLN A 550 7.91 -27.23 -15.02
N ALA A 551 7.90 -27.88 -16.18
CA ALA A 551 8.44 -29.21 -16.39
C ALA A 551 8.91 -29.37 -17.83
N GLY A 552 10.15 -29.81 -18.07
CA GLY A 552 10.64 -30.07 -19.43
C GLY A 552 10.55 -28.88 -20.40
N GLY A 553 10.60 -27.64 -19.90
CA GLY A 553 10.44 -26.42 -20.71
C GLY A 553 8.99 -26.00 -21.00
N CYS A 554 7.98 -26.76 -20.53
CA CYS A 554 6.57 -26.36 -20.61
C CYS A 554 6.04 -25.83 -19.27
N GLU A 555 5.12 -24.88 -19.36
CA GLU A 555 4.34 -24.40 -18.24
C GLU A 555 3.01 -25.17 -18.17
N LEU A 556 2.75 -25.87 -17.08
CA LEU A 556 1.60 -26.77 -16.93
C LEU A 556 0.79 -26.43 -15.68
N ARG A 557 -0.50 -26.78 -15.66
CA ARG A 557 -1.32 -26.78 -14.44
C ARG A 557 -2.34 -27.90 -14.42
N ILE A 558 -2.75 -28.29 -13.21
CA ILE A 558 -3.78 -29.30 -12.97
C ILE A 558 -5.14 -28.59 -12.92
N GLY A 559 -6.11 -29.08 -13.69
CA GLY A 559 -7.52 -28.72 -13.59
C GLY A 559 -8.34 -29.85 -12.96
N VAL A 560 -9.22 -29.52 -12.01
CA VAL A 560 -10.06 -30.49 -11.29
C VAL A 560 -11.52 -30.02 -11.26
N TYR A 561 -12.45 -30.93 -11.49
CA TYR A 561 -13.90 -30.69 -11.36
C TYR A 561 -14.66 -31.99 -11.06
N GLU A 562 -15.93 -31.87 -10.71
CA GLU A 562 -16.84 -32.98 -10.47
C GLU A 562 -17.82 -33.11 -11.65
N SER A 563 -18.02 -34.33 -12.16
CA SER A 563 -19.03 -34.62 -13.18
C SER A 563 -19.71 -35.95 -12.86
N PHE A 564 -21.04 -35.92 -12.68
CA PHE A 564 -21.83 -37.10 -12.32
C PHE A 564 -21.24 -37.88 -11.13
N ASP A 565 -20.98 -37.19 -10.02
CA ASP A 565 -20.33 -37.74 -8.81
C ASP A 565 -18.92 -38.32 -9.08
N THR A 566 -18.29 -38.07 -10.22
CA THR A 566 -16.93 -38.53 -10.53
C THR A 566 -15.94 -37.38 -10.49
N ILE A 567 -14.82 -37.56 -9.80
CA ILE A 567 -13.72 -36.58 -9.80
C ILE A 567 -12.95 -36.68 -11.12
N CYS A 568 -12.94 -35.58 -11.87
CA CYS A 568 -12.31 -35.45 -13.17
C CYS A 568 -11.08 -34.56 -13.05
N ILE A 569 -9.94 -35.05 -13.54
CA ILE A 569 -8.65 -34.34 -13.49
C ILE A 569 -8.04 -34.31 -14.88
N TYR A 570 -7.44 -33.21 -15.25
CA TYR A 570 -6.70 -33.09 -16.49
C TYR A 570 -5.50 -32.15 -16.32
N LEU A 571 -4.56 -32.26 -17.24
CA LEU A 571 -3.38 -31.39 -17.32
C LEU A 571 -3.55 -30.48 -18.53
N GLU A 572 -3.20 -29.20 -18.39
CA GLU A 572 -3.21 -28.25 -19.51
C GLU A 572 -1.95 -27.39 -19.51
N SER A 573 -1.48 -27.03 -20.72
CA SER A 573 -0.36 -26.12 -20.93
C SER A 573 -0.80 -24.67 -20.85
N GLY A 574 0.04 -23.81 -20.28
CA GLY A 574 -0.07 -22.36 -20.40
C GLY A 574 0.23 -21.91 -21.83
N GLN A 575 -0.32 -20.77 -22.22
CA GLN A 575 0.13 -20.05 -23.42
C GLN A 575 1.42 -19.32 -23.07
N SER A 576 2.57 -19.96 -23.23
CA SER A 576 3.85 -19.23 -23.11
C SER A 576 3.90 -18.18 -24.21
N ALA A 577 3.78 -16.91 -23.84
CA ALA A 577 3.76 -15.73 -24.70
C ALA A 577 5.12 -15.41 -25.39
N GLY A 578 5.95 -16.41 -25.66
CA GLY A 578 7.20 -16.27 -26.40
C GLY A 578 7.00 -16.75 -27.83
N ASN A 579 7.45 -15.95 -28.79
CA ASN A 579 7.47 -16.20 -30.25
C ASN A 579 8.28 -17.44 -30.70
N ASP A 580 8.49 -18.44 -29.84
CA ASP A 580 9.14 -19.68 -30.25
C ASP A 580 8.11 -20.57 -30.95
N VAL A 581 8.02 -20.38 -32.26
CA VAL A 581 7.17 -21.17 -33.16
C VAL A 581 7.50 -22.66 -33.08
N ASP A 582 8.62 -23.05 -32.47
CA ASP A 582 9.13 -24.43 -32.56
C ASP A 582 8.91 -25.30 -31.32
N ASN A 583 8.40 -24.79 -30.19
CA ASN A 583 8.23 -25.59 -28.96
C ASN A 583 6.84 -26.24 -28.80
N ASN A 584 6.37 -27.00 -29.79
CA ASN A 584 5.28 -27.97 -29.54
C ASN A 584 5.89 -29.19 -28.84
N LEU A 585 5.40 -29.53 -27.65
CA LEU A 585 5.95 -30.62 -26.85
C LEU A 585 4.88 -31.67 -26.65
N TRP A 586 5.26 -32.93 -26.80
CA TRP A 586 4.48 -34.06 -26.33
C TRP A 586 4.89 -34.38 -24.91
N VAL A 587 3.91 -34.32 -24.02
CA VAL A 587 4.11 -34.51 -22.59
C VAL A 587 3.40 -35.79 -22.19
N LYS A 588 4.17 -36.79 -21.78
CA LYS A 588 3.65 -38.01 -21.16
C LYS A 588 3.67 -37.84 -19.65
N TYR A 589 2.52 -38.08 -19.02
CA TYR A 589 2.38 -37.88 -17.59
C TYR A 589 1.52 -38.95 -16.94
N LYS A 590 1.64 -39.07 -15.63
CA LYS A 590 0.67 -39.76 -14.79
C LYS A 590 0.18 -38.84 -13.69
N MET A 591 -1.11 -38.93 -13.41
CA MET A 591 -1.81 -38.15 -12.41
C MET A 591 -2.31 -39.08 -11.31
N GLY A 592 -2.23 -38.64 -10.06
CA GLY A 592 -2.59 -39.44 -8.91
C GLY A 592 -3.41 -38.66 -7.88
N ILE A 593 -4.37 -39.33 -7.26
CA ILE A 593 -4.98 -38.90 -6.00
C ILE A 593 -4.39 -39.77 -4.89
N LEU A 594 -3.63 -39.17 -3.99
CA LEU A 594 -2.94 -39.93 -2.96
C LEU A 594 -3.87 -40.35 -1.84
N ASN A 595 -3.79 -41.62 -1.47
CA ASN A 595 -4.36 -42.10 -0.23
C ASN A 595 -3.36 -41.82 0.91
N GLN A 596 -3.72 -40.89 1.79
CA GLN A 596 -2.86 -40.37 2.84
C GLN A 596 -2.73 -41.32 4.04
N LYS A 597 -3.63 -42.30 4.18
CA LYS A 597 -3.57 -43.34 5.23
C LYS A 597 -2.83 -44.59 4.77
N ASN A 598 -2.93 -44.93 3.48
CA ASN A 598 -2.26 -46.08 2.87
C ASN A 598 -1.80 -45.73 1.45
N PRO A 599 -0.52 -45.36 1.25
CA PRO A 599 0.00 -44.96 -0.07
C PRO A 599 -0.23 -45.98 -1.19
N ALA A 600 -0.27 -47.29 -0.87
CA ALA A 600 -0.54 -48.34 -1.87
C ALA A 600 -1.98 -48.33 -2.42
N LYS A 601 -2.91 -47.66 -1.74
CA LYS A 601 -4.29 -47.43 -2.20
C LYS A 601 -4.46 -46.13 -2.99
N SER A 602 -3.37 -45.41 -3.29
CA SER A 602 -3.45 -44.23 -4.15
C SER A 602 -3.90 -44.64 -5.55
N VAL A 603 -4.75 -43.83 -6.18
CA VAL A 603 -5.25 -44.11 -7.52
C VAL A 603 -4.46 -43.28 -8.52
N TRP A 604 -3.94 -43.94 -9.55
CA TRP A 604 -3.09 -43.34 -10.58
C TRP A 604 -3.64 -43.62 -11.97
N LYS A 605 -3.52 -42.65 -12.88
CA LYS A 605 -3.87 -42.77 -14.29
C LYS A 605 -2.82 -42.10 -15.16
N GLU A 606 -2.43 -42.75 -16.23
CA GLU A 606 -1.48 -42.20 -17.22
C GLU A 606 -2.20 -41.59 -18.40
N SER A 607 -1.59 -40.58 -19.02
CA SER A 607 -2.07 -39.92 -20.24
C SER A 607 -0.93 -39.19 -20.95
N SER A 608 -1.25 -38.59 -22.09
CA SER A 608 -0.40 -37.63 -22.77
C SER A 608 -1.19 -36.42 -23.25
N LEU A 609 -0.50 -35.32 -23.56
CA LEU A 609 -1.03 -34.14 -24.25
C LEU A 609 0.03 -33.59 -25.20
N CYS A 610 -0.37 -32.83 -26.21
CA CYS A 610 0.56 -31.97 -26.96
C CYS A 610 0.31 -30.51 -26.57
N THR A 611 1.35 -29.72 -26.33
CA THR A 611 1.21 -28.37 -25.75
C THR A 611 0.47 -27.38 -26.64
N LYS A 612 0.49 -27.55 -27.97
CA LYS A 612 -0.23 -26.67 -28.91
C LYS A 612 -1.59 -27.17 -29.37
N THR A 613 -1.86 -28.47 -29.35
CA THR A 613 -3.17 -29.00 -29.73
C THR A 613 -4.06 -29.04 -28.50
N TRP A 614 -5.29 -28.51 -28.60
CA TRP A 614 -6.22 -28.45 -27.46
C TRP A 614 -6.87 -29.82 -27.18
N ASN A 615 -6.05 -30.87 -27.01
CA ASN A 615 -6.46 -32.27 -26.81
C ASN A 615 -6.26 -32.73 -25.36
N ASN A 616 -6.67 -31.91 -24.38
CA ASN A 616 -6.55 -32.29 -22.97
C ASN A 616 -7.40 -33.53 -22.65
N SER A 617 -6.76 -34.68 -22.48
CA SER A 617 -7.43 -35.91 -22.06
C SER A 617 -7.91 -35.77 -20.62
N VAL A 618 -9.23 -35.82 -20.43
CA VAL A 618 -9.84 -35.80 -19.10
C VAL A 618 -9.76 -37.20 -18.48
N LEU A 619 -9.15 -37.29 -17.30
CA LEU A 619 -9.02 -38.51 -16.52
C LEU A 619 -10.12 -38.58 -15.46
N LEU A 620 -10.97 -39.60 -15.55
CA LEU A 620 -12.05 -39.87 -14.60
C LEU A 620 -11.50 -40.78 -13.49
N PHE A 621 -11.36 -40.34 -12.25
CA PHE A 621 -10.68 -41.14 -11.22
C PHE A 621 -11.62 -42.09 -10.46
N MET A 622 -12.45 -41.52 -9.59
CA MET A 622 -13.34 -42.26 -8.68
C MET A 622 -14.55 -41.41 -8.31
N LYS A 623 -15.51 -42.02 -7.63
CA LYS A 623 -16.65 -41.26 -7.12
C LYS A 623 -16.23 -40.31 -6.02
N VAL A 624 -16.77 -39.10 -6.03
CA VAL A 624 -16.58 -38.11 -4.96
C VAL A 624 -17.14 -38.66 -3.67
N SER A 625 -18.31 -39.31 -3.70
CA SER A 625 -18.87 -40.00 -2.54
C SER A 625 -17.88 -41.01 -1.91
N ASP A 626 -17.32 -41.92 -2.70
CA ASP A 626 -16.33 -42.92 -2.23
C ASP A 626 -15.03 -42.26 -1.69
N MET A 627 -14.59 -41.17 -2.33
CA MET A 627 -13.41 -40.42 -1.92
C MET A 627 -13.59 -39.71 -0.57
N LEU A 628 -14.82 -39.30 -0.26
CA LEU A 628 -15.19 -38.55 0.94
C LEU A 628 -15.51 -39.43 2.16
N GLU A 629 -15.64 -40.74 1.98
CA GLU A 629 -15.84 -41.68 3.09
C GLU A 629 -14.71 -41.57 4.14
N ALA A 630 -15.08 -41.54 5.42
CA ALA A 630 -14.17 -41.19 6.51
C ALA A 630 -12.96 -42.14 6.64
N ASP A 631 -13.12 -43.41 6.25
CA ASP A 631 -12.09 -44.44 6.27
C ASP A 631 -11.36 -44.63 4.93
N ALA A 632 -11.87 -44.08 3.82
CA ALA A 632 -11.27 -44.21 2.49
C ALA A 632 -9.83 -43.68 2.44
N GLY A 633 -9.50 -42.65 3.21
CA GLY A 633 -8.13 -42.17 3.43
C GLY A 633 -7.61 -41.18 2.39
N PHE A 634 -8.43 -40.76 1.43
CA PHE A 634 -8.08 -39.71 0.46
C PHE A 634 -8.23 -38.31 1.05
N LEU A 635 -9.40 -37.98 1.63
CA LEU A 635 -9.63 -36.73 2.34
C LEU A 635 -9.20 -36.86 3.81
N VAL A 636 -8.14 -36.18 4.22
CA VAL A 636 -7.66 -36.17 5.61
C VAL A 636 -7.59 -34.74 6.11
N ARG A 637 -8.35 -34.42 7.17
CA ARG A 637 -8.47 -33.05 7.72
C ARG A 637 -8.80 -32.01 6.63
N ASP A 638 -9.79 -32.33 5.79
CA ASP A 638 -10.21 -31.52 4.63
C ASP A 638 -9.11 -31.28 3.57
N THR A 639 -8.03 -32.07 3.64
CA THR A 639 -6.93 -32.00 2.68
C THR A 639 -7.01 -33.15 1.69
N LEU A 640 -7.00 -32.82 0.41
CA LEU A 640 -6.84 -33.76 -0.70
C LEU A 640 -5.50 -33.49 -1.40
N VAL A 641 -4.83 -34.55 -1.86
CA VAL A 641 -3.49 -34.44 -2.47
C VAL A 641 -3.50 -35.00 -3.88
N PHE A 642 -3.30 -34.10 -4.84
CA PHE A 642 -3.11 -34.41 -6.25
C PHE A 642 -1.62 -34.43 -6.57
N VAL A 643 -1.19 -35.37 -7.41
CA VAL A 643 0.19 -35.46 -7.87
C VAL A 643 0.20 -35.63 -9.38
N CYS A 644 0.97 -34.81 -10.07
CA CYS A 644 1.34 -35.00 -11.47
C CYS A 644 2.80 -35.42 -11.53
N GLU A 645 3.11 -36.54 -12.16
CA GLU A 645 4.47 -36.92 -12.53
C GLU A 645 4.61 -36.83 -14.05
N ILE A 646 5.57 -36.02 -14.49
CA ILE A 646 5.98 -35.97 -15.89
C ILE A 646 6.95 -37.13 -16.10
N LEU A 647 6.53 -38.04 -16.97
CA LEU A 647 7.26 -39.25 -17.31
C LEU A 647 8.23 -38.99 -18.46
N ASP A 648 7.79 -38.19 -19.42
CA ASP A 648 8.55 -37.82 -20.61
C ASP A 648 8.06 -36.47 -21.17
N CYS A 649 8.97 -35.74 -21.81
CA CYS A 649 8.69 -34.47 -22.46
C CYS A 649 9.65 -34.30 -23.64
N CYS A 650 9.14 -34.44 -24.86
CA CYS A 650 9.93 -34.35 -26.08
C CYS A 650 9.26 -33.41 -27.11
N PRO A 651 10.02 -32.82 -28.05
CA PRO A 651 9.44 -32.13 -29.20
C PRO A 651 8.42 -32.99 -29.94
N TRP A 652 7.28 -32.40 -30.28
CA TRP A 652 6.25 -33.01 -31.11
C TRP A 652 6.38 -32.47 -32.53
N PHE A 653 6.84 -33.32 -33.44
CA PHE A 653 6.92 -33.02 -34.87
C PHE A 653 5.58 -33.34 -35.53
N GLU A 654 5.03 -32.42 -36.33
CA GLU A 654 4.04 -32.80 -37.33
C GLU A 654 4.77 -33.39 -38.54
N PHE A 655 4.18 -34.37 -39.22
CA PHE A 655 4.80 -34.98 -40.42
C PHE A 655 5.15 -33.94 -41.50
N SER A 656 4.43 -32.82 -41.54
CA SER A 656 4.72 -31.67 -42.43
C SER A 656 6.03 -30.96 -42.12
N ASP A 657 6.50 -30.96 -40.86
CA ASP A 657 7.81 -30.40 -40.50
C ASP A 657 8.96 -31.30 -40.99
N LEU A 658 8.67 -32.60 -41.13
CA LEU A 658 9.60 -33.59 -41.65
C LEU A 658 9.82 -33.42 -43.16
N GLU A 659 8.84 -32.89 -43.90
CA GLU A 659 9.01 -32.54 -45.33
C GLU A 659 9.94 -31.34 -45.53
N VAL A 660 10.00 -30.40 -44.58
CA VAL A 660 10.92 -29.25 -44.60
C VAL A 660 12.34 -29.67 -44.21
N LEU A 661 12.49 -30.67 -43.34
CA LEU A 661 13.80 -31.25 -43.02
C LEU A 661 14.29 -32.26 -44.06
N ALA A 662 13.37 -32.93 -44.76
CA ALA A 662 13.70 -33.82 -45.87
C ALA A 662 14.02 -33.06 -47.17
N SER A 663 13.71 -31.76 -47.26
CA SER A 663 14.04 -30.99 -48.47
C SER A 663 15.50 -30.59 -48.58
N ASP A 664 16.28 -30.61 -47.50
CA ASP A 664 17.64 -30.08 -47.50
C ASP A 664 18.75 -31.13 -47.45
N ASP A 665 18.45 -32.43 -47.32
CA ASP A 665 19.47 -33.47 -47.47
C ASP A 665 18.90 -34.77 -48.07
N VAL A 666 19.44 -35.12 -49.24
CA VAL A 666 19.40 -36.44 -49.90
C VAL A 666 18.19 -36.74 -50.79
N GLN A 667 18.24 -36.08 -51.95
CA GLN A 667 18.13 -36.71 -53.27
C GLN A 667 18.72 -38.15 -53.27
N ASP A 668 17.95 -39.11 -53.80
CA ASP A 668 18.31 -40.49 -54.11
C ASP A 668 18.38 -41.52 -52.96
N ALA A 669 17.26 -42.20 -52.71
CA ALA A 669 17.17 -43.65 -52.84
C ALA A 669 15.73 -44.11 -52.59
N LEU A 670 15.29 -45.14 -53.31
CA LEU A 670 14.04 -45.90 -53.14
C LEU A 670 12.86 -45.50 -54.05
N THR A 671 13.11 -45.30 -55.35
CA THR A 671 12.11 -45.63 -56.38
C THR A 671 12.28 -47.10 -56.77
N THR A 672 11.57 -48.00 -56.08
CA THR A 672 11.37 -49.38 -56.54
C THR A 672 10.21 -49.39 -57.53
N ASN A 673 10.49 -49.25 -58.83
CA ASN A 673 9.51 -49.62 -59.86
C ASN A 673 9.85 -51.04 -60.37
N PRO A 674 9.05 -52.07 -60.04
CA PRO A 674 9.33 -53.46 -60.37
C PRO A 674 8.52 -53.85 -61.61
N ASP A 675 8.98 -53.48 -62.81
CA ASP A 675 8.49 -54.08 -64.05
C ASP A 675 9.48 -53.76 -65.18
N GLU A 676 10.33 -54.74 -65.53
CA GLU A 676 10.61 -55.16 -66.92
C GLU A 676 11.82 -56.10 -66.99
N VAL A 677 11.48 -57.40 -66.94
CA VAL A 677 11.96 -58.51 -67.77
C VAL A 677 13.30 -58.35 -68.52
N ILE A 678 14.29 -59.12 -68.03
CA ILE A 678 15.18 -60.06 -68.73
C ILE A 678 15.57 -59.72 -70.19
N GLY A 679 16.86 -59.40 -70.38
CA GLY A 679 17.50 -59.38 -71.70
C GLY A 679 19.02 -59.31 -71.66
N SER A 680 19.64 -60.49 -71.61
CA SER A 680 20.94 -60.87 -72.21
C SER A 680 22.22 -60.04 -71.99
N GLU A 681 23.17 -60.71 -71.32
CA GLU A 681 24.60 -60.86 -71.66
C GLU A 681 25.20 -59.97 -72.76
N LYS A 682 26.25 -59.19 -72.43
CA LYS A 682 27.65 -59.46 -72.83
C LYS A 682 28.59 -58.28 -72.55
N SER A 683 29.84 -58.67 -72.28
CA SER A 683 31.13 -58.00 -72.56
C SER A 683 31.43 -56.70 -71.80
N GLU A 684 32.33 -56.76 -70.82
CA GLU A 684 33.80 -56.52 -70.92
C GLU A 684 34.09 -55.06 -70.55
N GLU A 685 34.77 -54.87 -69.41
CA GLU A 685 36.11 -54.29 -69.37
C GLU A 685 36.17 -52.85 -69.88
N ASP A 686 36.21 -51.89 -68.96
CA ASP A 686 37.43 -51.07 -68.85
C ASP A 686 37.43 -50.17 -67.60
N THR A 687 38.41 -50.47 -66.74
CA THR A 687 39.17 -49.58 -65.86
C THR A 687 39.41 -48.18 -66.44
N PHE A 688 39.37 -47.12 -65.61
CA PHE A 688 40.32 -45.97 -65.52
C PHE A 688 39.75 -44.96 -64.50
N ARG A 689 40.26 -44.90 -63.26
CA ARG A 689 41.30 -43.97 -62.73
C ARG A 689 40.98 -42.46 -62.87
N GLN A 690 41.05 -41.77 -61.71
CA GLN A 690 41.64 -40.44 -61.39
C GLN A 690 41.36 -39.28 -62.40
N VAL A 691 41.08 -38.03 -62.01
CA VAL A 691 41.94 -37.06 -61.31
C VAL A 691 41.07 -35.84 -60.91
N SER A 692 41.39 -35.22 -59.77
CA SER A 692 41.14 -33.84 -59.26
C SER A 692 41.32 -32.69 -60.32
N PRO A 693 41.05 -31.39 -60.05
CA PRO A 693 40.94 -30.68 -58.78
C PRO A 693 39.55 -30.23 -58.37
#